data_AF-A0AA94L2G4-F1
#
_entry.id   AF-A0AA94L2G4-F1
#
_cell.length_a   1.000
_cell.length_b   1.000
_cell.length_c   1.000
_cell.angle_alpha   90.00
_cell.angle_beta   90.00
_cell.angle_gamma   90.00
#
_symmetry.space_group_name_H-M   'P 1'
#
loop_
_entity.id
_entity.type
_entity.pdbx_description
1 polymer ?
#
loop_
_entity_poly.entity_id
_entity_poly.type
_entity_poly.pdbx_seq_one_letter_code
_entity_poly.pdbx_strand_id
1 'polypeptide(L)'
;MPHKGPHISISPDYVVNRILRINIDDFAEWPESVRNLAIAIAEELFLMAYNPFIDADTVRSSVRDSFEKESVSLAHYYATAIGEGITMFWSAHEAEMEFREKLISALGDILPAECILTNPGALVESATDATDLRMELPLLVVEPDTTEQVAELVKLANDMKFALIPRGGGSGMTGGAVPARKRTLIVSLTRLTRVGPIDMENMSVTCEAGAITQTVINAVDAAGALFSVDPASKQASSIGGNISENAGGPMAFEYGTTLDNLLWWRMVTPTGEIITVERENHPRHKILPHETAVFVVKDVSGGVRNVVHLRGDEIRLPGLGKDVTNKALGGLPGMQKEGVDGIITEAGFIVHPKPRHKRVMVLEFFGRSMHPAAVVVRELVALRNRIREEGDYAHLSAMEEFNAKYVQAIEYKRKSEKYDGAPISVIILQVDGDDPYLLDTCVGDIVSVVEQQENVDIIVAADDKEGERFWEDRHKLSAIAKRTSGFKLNEDVVIPMDRIPDFALFLEQINLECTAASYRHALQEVGRLPGFPMEDKDFNREFSQASKAASGDVAAADVSDVEMAERAEAFLEVLKEKYSHLAKKISKIRDYMEASRIVVASHMHAGDGNCHVNIPVNSNDAQMLEEAEEVAARVMAECQEMGGEVSGEHGIGITKIAFFSKEKMDALRAFKERVDPRDVMNPAKLVYRDLPVRPFTFSFNRLIRDIRESGLPDKDKLIHLLTSIQVCTRCGKCKQVCSMCYPERSMQYHPRNKNMVMGMLLEAVYYSQVNKGRIDDRLLKWMRDLVEHCTACGRCMANCPVKIPSGEVALTLRALLEHEGASGHPIKGRALEWLVRDIAHRAPKAAKVASLGQKMQNKFLGFVPAVWKRRMQSPLFSGRGPKMGYTNLYESLKLHRGAVFTPAEPAPGMPLALYFPGCGGALFYDRIGTSSIMLLLKAGFAVAVPPRHMCCGFPLLAAGMDTAFEDNMAQNRQYLASMLRSLVKQGFDCKYLVTACGSCRDGLERLNIQAQFPDLVMRDVVQLTMPLLSREDLRAPVAEGSRLVYHGACHCEWADVHKVKGQRQVVRALGEFSGADVVLSPGCCGESGMGAMTSPQIYNLLRTRKQQRLEDAMGENYDGPVVVGCPSCKIGIARCLINMHDKHSVLHVAEWLAGQIDGEDRRQSFRKKVNETRGDVRVIDLK
;
A
#
# COMPACT_ATOMS: atom_id res chain seq x y z
N MET A 1 7.83 3.85 -37.32
CA MET A 1 6.87 4.84 -36.80
C MET A 1 6.74 4.60 -35.30
N PRO A 2 6.45 5.62 -34.48
CA PRO A 2 6.15 5.40 -33.06
C PRO A 2 4.93 4.49 -32.92
N HIS A 3 4.99 3.55 -31.97
CA HIS A 3 3.88 2.65 -31.66
C HIS A 3 2.71 3.46 -31.07
N LYS A 4 1.48 3.21 -31.53
CA LYS A 4 0.26 3.92 -31.09
C LYS A 4 -0.75 2.99 -30.39
N GLY A 5 -0.41 1.72 -30.24
CA GLY A 5 -1.25 0.70 -29.64
C GLY A 5 -1.17 0.66 -28.11
N PRO A 6 -1.91 -0.28 -27.49
CA PRO A 6 -1.96 -0.47 -26.05
C PRO A 6 -0.70 -1.21 -25.55
N HIS A 7 -0.26 -0.90 -24.34
CA HIS A 7 0.87 -1.60 -23.70
C HIS A 7 0.32 -2.69 -22.77
N ILE A 8 -0.08 -3.83 -23.33
CA ILE A 8 -0.74 -4.93 -22.61
C ILE A 8 -0.07 -6.29 -22.85
N SER A 9 -0.46 -7.32 -22.10
CA SER A 9 0.14 -8.67 -22.15
C SER A 9 -0.43 -9.61 -23.23
N ILE A 10 -1.60 -9.30 -23.82
CA ILE A 10 -2.22 -10.16 -24.85
C ILE A 10 -1.68 -9.84 -26.25
N SER A 11 -1.81 -10.79 -27.19
CA SER A 11 -1.37 -10.60 -28.58
C SER A 11 -2.32 -9.67 -29.36
N PRO A 12 -1.81 -9.01 -30.41
CA PRO A 12 -2.64 -8.15 -31.27
C PRO A 12 -3.81 -8.87 -31.93
N ASP A 13 -3.68 -10.16 -32.26
CA ASP A 13 -4.73 -10.95 -32.92
C ASP A 13 -6.00 -11.05 -32.05
N TYR A 14 -5.85 -11.21 -30.74
CA TYR A 14 -6.97 -11.17 -29.80
C TYR A 14 -7.63 -9.79 -29.75
N VAL A 15 -6.85 -8.72 -29.90
CA VAL A 15 -7.35 -7.34 -29.94
C VAL A 15 -8.17 -7.11 -31.22
N VAL A 16 -7.68 -7.58 -32.37
CA VAL A 16 -8.39 -7.55 -33.66
C VAL A 16 -9.73 -8.27 -33.57
N ASN A 17 -9.74 -9.50 -33.03
CA ASN A 17 -10.99 -10.25 -32.86
C ASN A 17 -11.98 -9.52 -31.93
N ARG A 18 -11.49 -8.99 -30.80
CA ARG A 18 -12.33 -8.32 -29.81
C ARG A 18 -12.94 -7.01 -30.34
N ILE A 19 -12.17 -6.21 -31.05
CA ILE A 19 -12.55 -4.87 -31.48
C ILE A 19 -13.21 -4.86 -32.86
N LEU A 20 -12.60 -5.52 -33.84
CA LEU A 20 -13.07 -5.52 -35.24
C LEU A 20 -13.98 -6.71 -35.56
N ARG A 21 -14.15 -7.67 -34.63
CA ARG A 21 -15.00 -8.87 -34.82
C ARG A 21 -14.57 -9.78 -35.98
N ILE A 22 -13.29 -9.72 -36.36
CA ILE A 22 -12.69 -10.60 -37.36
C ILE A 22 -12.28 -11.93 -36.69
N ASN A 23 -12.61 -13.07 -37.29
CA ASN A 23 -12.23 -14.38 -36.77
C ASN A 23 -10.69 -14.54 -36.79
N ILE A 24 -10.10 -15.12 -35.74
CA ILE A 24 -8.64 -15.26 -35.59
C ILE A 24 -8.06 -16.21 -36.66
N ASP A 25 -8.75 -17.31 -36.95
CA ASP A 25 -8.30 -18.30 -37.92
C ASP A 25 -8.30 -17.68 -39.33
N ASP A 26 -9.39 -16.98 -39.69
CA ASP A 26 -9.46 -16.24 -40.95
C ASP A 26 -8.39 -15.15 -41.02
N PHE A 27 -8.16 -14.43 -39.91
CA PHE A 27 -7.19 -13.33 -39.84
C PHE A 27 -5.74 -13.81 -40.04
N ALA A 28 -5.41 -15.00 -39.56
CA ALA A 28 -4.08 -15.59 -39.71
C ALA A 28 -3.69 -15.76 -41.19
N GLU A 29 -4.66 -16.04 -42.06
CA GLU A 29 -4.47 -16.24 -43.50
C GLU A 29 -4.41 -14.93 -44.30
N TRP A 30 -4.68 -13.77 -43.69
CA TRP A 30 -4.67 -12.49 -44.39
C TRP A 30 -3.24 -12.07 -44.81
N PRO A 31 -3.08 -11.33 -45.92
CA PRO A 31 -1.78 -10.80 -46.31
C PRO A 31 -1.18 -9.91 -45.21
N GLU A 32 0.13 -9.99 -45.01
CA GLU A 32 0.82 -9.34 -43.89
C GLU A 32 0.56 -7.83 -43.81
N SER A 33 0.58 -7.12 -44.94
CA SER A 33 0.28 -5.68 -44.98
C SER A 33 -1.13 -5.35 -44.49
N VAL A 34 -2.12 -6.19 -44.84
CA VAL A 34 -3.52 -6.04 -44.41
C VAL A 34 -3.64 -6.32 -42.92
N ARG A 35 -2.97 -7.36 -42.42
CA ARG A 35 -2.93 -7.66 -40.98
C ARG A 35 -2.32 -6.52 -40.18
N ASN A 36 -1.22 -5.95 -40.65
CA ASN A 36 -0.55 -4.84 -39.98
C ASN A 36 -1.48 -3.61 -39.85
N LEU A 37 -2.24 -3.28 -40.90
CA LEU A 37 -3.25 -2.21 -40.83
C LEU A 37 -4.39 -2.54 -39.87
N ALA A 38 -4.95 -3.75 -39.95
CA ALA A 38 -6.03 -4.18 -39.08
C ALA A 38 -5.61 -4.18 -37.60
N ILE A 39 -4.39 -4.65 -37.30
CA ILE A 39 -3.76 -4.59 -35.97
C ILE A 39 -3.65 -3.15 -35.52
N ALA A 40 -3.03 -2.27 -36.32
CA ALA A 40 -2.83 -0.87 -35.94
C ALA A 40 -4.16 -0.16 -35.60
N ILE A 41 -5.20 -0.40 -36.41
CA ILE A 41 -6.55 0.14 -36.18
C ILE A 41 -7.17 -0.47 -34.92
N ALA A 42 -7.16 -1.80 -34.78
CA ALA A 42 -7.77 -2.48 -33.65
C ALA A 42 -7.11 -2.10 -32.33
N GLU A 43 -5.79 -2.00 -32.30
CA GLU A 43 -5.01 -1.58 -31.15
C GLU A 43 -5.31 -0.14 -30.74
N GLU A 44 -5.38 0.80 -31.69
CA GLU A 44 -5.67 2.20 -31.38
C GLU A 44 -7.12 2.38 -30.88
N LEU A 45 -8.09 1.63 -31.44
CA LEU A 45 -9.46 1.59 -30.93
C LEU A 45 -9.55 0.91 -29.55
N PHE A 46 -8.80 -0.17 -29.33
CA PHE A 46 -8.73 -0.84 -28.03
C PHE A 46 -8.16 0.09 -26.97
N LEU A 47 -7.11 0.84 -27.30
CA LEU A 47 -6.48 1.82 -26.44
C LEU A 47 -7.51 2.79 -25.85
N MET A 48 -8.45 3.29 -26.66
CA MET A 48 -9.57 4.10 -26.16
C MET A 48 -10.52 3.31 -25.26
N ALA A 49 -10.89 2.08 -25.66
CA ALA A 49 -11.87 1.28 -24.93
C ALA A 49 -11.41 0.88 -23.52
N TYR A 50 -10.11 0.66 -23.32
CA TYR A 50 -9.58 0.23 -22.02
C TYR A 50 -9.00 1.38 -21.20
N ASN A 51 -8.52 2.46 -21.83
CA ASN A 51 -7.87 3.58 -21.15
C ASN A 51 -8.75 4.86 -21.18
N PRO A 52 -9.46 5.18 -20.08
CA PRO A 52 -10.40 6.31 -20.04
C PRO A 52 -9.75 7.69 -20.04
N PHE A 53 -8.41 7.77 -20.05
CA PHE A 53 -7.68 9.03 -20.25
C PHE A 53 -7.46 9.38 -21.73
N ILE A 54 -7.66 8.40 -22.63
CA ILE A 54 -7.49 8.57 -24.07
C ILE A 54 -8.66 9.35 -24.65
N ASP A 55 -8.34 10.32 -25.49
CA ASP A 55 -9.33 11.17 -26.15
C ASP A 55 -9.94 10.47 -27.36
N ALA A 56 -11.24 10.19 -27.29
CA ALA A 56 -11.98 9.50 -28.35
C ALA A 56 -11.89 10.22 -29.70
N ASP A 57 -11.95 11.55 -29.73
CA ASP A 57 -11.90 12.33 -30.97
C ASP A 57 -10.52 12.25 -31.65
N THR A 58 -9.44 12.21 -30.86
CA THR A 58 -8.08 12.01 -31.36
C THR A 58 -7.95 10.63 -32.01
N VAL A 59 -8.44 9.59 -31.34
CA VAL A 59 -8.42 8.21 -31.87
C VAL A 59 -9.27 8.10 -33.13
N ARG A 60 -10.49 8.66 -33.13
CA ARG A 60 -11.40 8.68 -34.27
C ARG A 60 -10.76 9.32 -35.50
N SER A 61 -10.05 10.43 -35.31
CA SER A 61 -9.34 11.13 -36.40
C SER A 61 -8.14 10.31 -36.90
N SER A 62 -7.29 9.80 -36.00
CA SER A 62 -6.10 9.00 -36.35
C SER A 62 -6.46 7.71 -37.10
N VAL A 63 -7.48 6.99 -36.62
CA VAL A 63 -7.98 5.75 -37.24
C VAL A 63 -8.57 6.03 -38.61
N ARG A 64 -9.39 7.09 -38.76
CA ARG A 64 -9.97 7.48 -40.05
C ARG A 64 -8.87 7.81 -41.05
N ASP A 65 -7.93 8.68 -40.68
CA ASP A 65 -6.86 9.11 -41.57
C ASP A 65 -5.98 7.93 -42.01
N SER A 66 -5.71 6.99 -41.11
CA SER A 66 -4.94 5.77 -41.42
C SER A 66 -5.71 4.83 -42.35
N PHE A 67 -7.00 4.59 -42.07
CA PHE A 67 -7.85 3.71 -42.88
C PHE A 67 -8.11 4.29 -44.27
N GLU A 68 -8.46 5.57 -44.39
CA GLU A 68 -8.71 6.22 -45.68
C GLU A 68 -7.46 6.22 -46.58
N LYS A 69 -6.28 6.42 -46.00
CA LYS A 69 -5.01 6.42 -46.74
C LYS A 69 -4.68 5.06 -47.34
N GLU A 70 -4.95 3.97 -46.63
CA GLU A 70 -4.55 2.62 -47.06
C GLU A 70 -5.67 1.84 -47.77
N SER A 71 -6.94 2.11 -47.45
CA SER A 71 -8.11 1.39 -47.97
C SER A 71 -8.24 1.39 -49.49
N VAL A 72 -7.78 2.44 -50.18
CA VAL A 72 -7.79 2.54 -51.65
C VAL A 72 -6.92 1.46 -52.32
N SER A 73 -5.93 0.93 -51.59
CA SER A 73 -5.01 -0.10 -52.07
C SER A 73 -5.38 -1.53 -51.67
N LEU A 74 -6.44 -1.70 -50.86
CA LEU A 74 -6.88 -2.99 -50.35
C LEU A 74 -7.90 -3.65 -51.28
N ALA A 75 -7.92 -4.99 -51.29
CA ALA A 75 -9.02 -5.72 -51.90
C ALA A 75 -10.34 -5.40 -51.17
N HIS A 76 -11.44 -5.36 -51.92
CA HIS A 76 -12.76 -4.92 -51.42
C HIS A 76 -13.21 -5.68 -50.16
N TYR A 77 -12.95 -6.98 -50.09
CA TYR A 77 -13.25 -7.82 -48.93
C TYR A 77 -12.61 -7.29 -47.64
N TYR A 78 -11.29 -7.06 -47.64
CA TYR A 78 -10.55 -6.60 -46.46
C TYR A 78 -10.93 -5.19 -46.04
N ALA A 79 -11.10 -4.28 -47.02
CA ALA A 79 -11.53 -2.91 -46.74
C ALA A 79 -12.93 -2.88 -46.09
N THR A 80 -13.84 -3.72 -46.58
CA THR A 80 -15.20 -3.83 -46.02
C THR A 80 -15.17 -4.39 -44.61
N ALA A 81 -14.46 -5.50 -44.36
CA ALA A 81 -14.38 -6.12 -43.04
C ALA A 81 -13.82 -5.17 -41.97
N ILE A 82 -12.73 -4.45 -42.29
CA ILE A 82 -12.15 -3.46 -41.37
C ILE A 82 -13.10 -2.27 -41.17
N GLY A 83 -13.70 -1.74 -42.25
CA GLY A 83 -14.64 -0.61 -42.20
C GLY A 83 -15.91 -0.89 -41.39
N GLU A 84 -16.48 -2.09 -41.53
CA GLU A 84 -17.61 -2.56 -40.72
C GLU A 84 -17.22 -2.68 -39.25
N GLY A 85 -16.06 -3.27 -38.95
CA GLY A 85 -15.53 -3.37 -37.58
C GLY A 85 -15.38 -2.00 -36.90
N ILE A 86 -14.82 -1.01 -37.61
CA ILE A 86 -14.71 0.38 -37.12
C ILE A 86 -16.10 0.98 -36.84
N THR A 87 -17.04 0.80 -37.77
CA THR A 87 -18.40 1.36 -37.65
C THR A 87 -19.16 0.74 -36.47
N MET A 88 -19.06 -0.59 -36.31
CA MET A 88 -19.66 -1.32 -35.20
C MET A 88 -19.09 -0.88 -33.86
N PHE A 89 -17.77 -0.67 -33.79
CA PHE A 89 -17.10 -0.21 -32.58
C PHE A 89 -17.64 1.16 -32.13
N TRP A 90 -17.68 2.16 -33.03
CA TRP A 90 -18.16 3.50 -32.69
C TRP A 90 -19.65 3.53 -32.35
N SER A 91 -20.47 2.77 -33.09
CA SER A 91 -21.90 2.65 -32.79
C SER A 91 -22.13 2.04 -31.40
N ALA A 92 -21.36 1.00 -31.03
CA ALA A 92 -21.44 0.39 -29.71
C ALA A 92 -20.96 1.34 -28.59
N HIS A 93 -19.90 2.11 -28.84
CA HIS A 93 -19.39 3.10 -27.90
C HIS A 93 -20.41 4.20 -27.62
N GLU A 94 -21.03 4.77 -28.67
CA GLU A 94 -22.05 5.81 -28.54
C GLU A 94 -23.28 5.31 -27.78
N ALA A 95 -23.75 4.10 -28.06
CA ALA A 95 -24.84 3.46 -27.32
C ALA A 95 -24.50 3.20 -25.84
N GLU A 96 -23.24 2.92 -25.53
CA GLU A 96 -22.78 2.75 -24.14
C GLU A 96 -22.72 4.09 -23.40
N MET A 97 -22.28 5.16 -24.06
CA MET A 97 -22.27 6.52 -23.48
C MET A 97 -23.70 7.03 -23.25
N GLU A 98 -24.62 6.81 -24.17
CA GLU A 98 -26.03 7.16 -23.97
C GLU A 98 -26.65 6.40 -22.78
N PHE A 99 -26.35 5.09 -22.67
CA PHE A 99 -26.77 4.30 -21.53
C PHE A 99 -26.18 4.81 -20.21
N ARG A 100 -24.90 5.20 -20.22
CA ARG A 100 -24.20 5.75 -19.05
C ARG A 100 -24.88 7.02 -18.54
N GLU A 101 -25.24 7.95 -19.41
CA GLU A 101 -25.91 9.20 -19.01
C GLU A 101 -27.31 8.94 -18.42
N LYS A 102 -28.08 8.03 -19.03
CA LYS A 102 -29.38 7.60 -18.49
C LYS A 102 -29.23 6.98 -17.10
N LEU A 103 -28.20 6.14 -16.92
CA LEU A 103 -27.91 5.49 -15.65
C LEU A 103 -27.47 6.50 -14.58
N ILE A 104 -26.60 7.47 -14.91
CA ILE A 104 -26.21 8.53 -13.96
C ILE A 104 -27.43 9.30 -13.48
N SER A 105 -28.36 9.64 -14.38
CA SER A 105 -29.60 10.33 -14.00
C SER A 105 -30.44 9.48 -13.04
N ALA A 106 -30.65 8.19 -13.32
CA ALA A 106 -31.42 7.30 -12.45
C ALA A 106 -30.75 7.04 -11.09
N LEU A 107 -29.41 6.94 -11.07
CA LEU A 107 -28.64 6.80 -9.84
C LEU A 107 -28.78 8.03 -8.92
N GLY A 108 -28.98 9.22 -9.49
CA GLY A 108 -29.18 10.46 -8.74
C GLY A 108 -30.42 10.46 -7.84
N ASP A 109 -31.39 9.59 -8.11
CA ASP A 109 -32.59 9.41 -7.27
C ASP A 109 -32.32 8.52 -6.04
N ILE A 110 -31.25 7.72 -6.07
CA ILE A 110 -30.90 6.73 -5.04
C ILE A 110 -29.70 7.22 -4.20
N LEU A 111 -28.71 7.80 -4.86
CA LEU A 111 -27.42 8.14 -4.29
C LEU A 111 -27.14 9.64 -4.37
N PRO A 112 -26.49 10.23 -3.36
CA PRO A 112 -25.90 11.57 -3.47
C PRO A 112 -24.92 11.65 -4.65
N ALA A 113 -24.81 12.83 -5.27
CA ALA A 113 -23.94 13.02 -6.43
C ALA A 113 -22.46 12.70 -6.15
N GLU A 114 -21.96 12.94 -4.93
CA GLU A 114 -20.59 12.56 -4.56
C GLU A 114 -20.33 11.05 -4.54
N CYS A 115 -21.39 10.23 -4.42
CA CYS A 115 -21.31 8.77 -4.37
C CYS A 115 -21.36 8.13 -5.77
N ILE A 116 -21.50 8.93 -6.84
CA ILE A 116 -21.54 8.47 -8.23
C ILE A 116 -20.23 8.89 -8.91
N LEU A 117 -19.27 7.98 -9.00
CA LEU A 117 -17.93 8.26 -9.48
C LEU A 117 -17.79 7.94 -10.97
N THR A 118 -17.65 9.01 -11.77
CA THR A 118 -17.49 8.96 -13.23
C THR A 118 -16.05 9.24 -13.69
N ASN A 119 -15.16 9.63 -12.76
CA ASN A 119 -13.82 10.05 -13.10
C ASN A 119 -12.95 8.87 -13.58
N PRO A 120 -12.09 9.05 -14.58
CA PRO A 120 -11.21 8.00 -15.12
C PRO A 120 -10.36 7.29 -14.06
N GLY A 121 -9.90 7.99 -13.03
CA GLY A 121 -9.11 7.42 -11.95
C GLY A 121 -9.86 6.32 -11.19
N ALA A 122 -11.10 6.58 -10.79
CA ALA A 122 -11.98 5.63 -10.11
C ALA A 122 -12.28 4.39 -10.97
N LEU A 123 -12.45 4.56 -12.29
CA LEU A 123 -12.68 3.44 -13.20
C LEU A 123 -11.44 2.56 -13.31
N VAL A 124 -10.26 3.15 -13.51
CA VAL A 124 -8.98 2.43 -13.65
C VAL A 124 -8.61 1.67 -12.37
N GLU A 125 -8.74 2.31 -11.20
CA GLU A 125 -8.40 1.64 -9.93
C GLU A 125 -9.37 0.51 -9.59
N SER A 126 -10.60 0.56 -10.12
CA SER A 126 -11.66 -0.41 -9.85
C SER A 126 -11.79 -1.50 -10.92
N ALA A 127 -11.11 -1.36 -12.07
CA ALA A 127 -11.07 -2.37 -13.13
C ALA A 127 -10.25 -3.62 -12.77
N THR A 128 -9.50 -3.57 -11.68
CA THR A 128 -8.67 -4.68 -11.21
C THR A 128 -8.59 -4.73 -9.68
N ASP A 129 -8.17 -5.85 -9.12
CA ASP A 129 -7.88 -6.05 -7.70
C ASP A 129 -6.36 -6.19 -7.45
N ALA A 130 -5.91 -7.08 -6.56
CA ALA A 130 -4.48 -7.27 -6.34
C ALA A 130 -3.83 -8.20 -7.39
N THR A 131 -4.61 -8.88 -8.22
CA THR A 131 -4.11 -9.69 -9.36
C THR A 131 -3.47 -8.84 -10.46
N ASP A 132 -3.93 -7.59 -10.64
CA ASP A 132 -3.61 -6.73 -11.80
C ASP A 132 -4.14 -7.24 -13.15
N LEU A 133 -5.01 -8.25 -13.12
CA LEU A 133 -5.75 -8.69 -14.29
C LEU A 133 -6.90 -7.73 -14.57
N ARG A 134 -7.15 -7.47 -15.85
CA ARG A 134 -8.27 -6.68 -16.37
C ARG A 134 -8.96 -7.49 -17.46
N MET A 135 -10.27 -7.33 -17.56
CA MET A 135 -11.07 -7.88 -18.66
C MET A 135 -11.86 -6.75 -19.32
N GLU A 136 -12.71 -6.05 -18.56
CA GLU A 136 -13.46 -4.87 -18.98
C GLU A 136 -13.22 -3.68 -18.04
N LEU A 137 -13.35 -2.46 -18.56
CA LEU A 137 -13.41 -1.25 -17.74
C LEU A 137 -14.83 -1.14 -17.14
N PRO A 138 -14.99 -0.80 -15.85
CA PRO A 138 -16.32 -0.56 -15.30
C PRO A 138 -16.92 0.72 -15.91
N LEU A 139 -18.24 0.73 -16.07
CA LEU A 139 -18.96 1.87 -16.63
C LEU A 139 -18.96 3.06 -15.67
N LEU A 140 -19.17 2.76 -14.38
CA LEU A 140 -19.16 3.69 -13.25
C LEU A 140 -18.74 2.95 -11.97
N VAL A 141 -18.35 3.72 -10.96
CA VAL A 141 -18.21 3.23 -9.58
C VAL A 141 -19.22 3.98 -8.71
N VAL A 142 -19.89 3.27 -7.80
CA VAL A 142 -20.78 3.88 -6.80
C VAL A 142 -20.35 3.52 -5.39
N GLU A 143 -20.62 4.42 -4.45
CA GLU A 143 -20.28 4.27 -3.04
C GLU A 143 -21.52 4.50 -2.15
N PRO A 144 -22.39 3.49 -1.96
CA PRO A 144 -23.54 3.61 -1.08
C PRO A 144 -23.14 3.75 0.40
N ASP A 145 -23.96 4.48 1.16
CA ASP A 145 -23.79 4.75 2.60
C ASP A 145 -24.71 3.93 3.50
N THR A 146 -25.69 3.23 2.92
CA THR A 146 -26.73 2.50 3.66
C THR A 146 -27.10 1.20 2.97
N THR A 147 -27.68 0.27 3.72
CA THR A 147 -28.16 -1.02 3.17
C THR A 147 -29.32 -0.80 2.21
N GLU A 148 -30.17 0.19 2.48
CA GLU A 148 -31.33 0.54 1.66
C GLU A 148 -30.91 1.07 0.29
N GLN A 149 -29.85 1.89 0.23
CA GLN A 149 -29.28 2.31 -1.05
C GLN A 149 -28.74 1.13 -1.85
N VAL A 150 -28.09 0.16 -1.19
CA VAL A 150 -27.65 -1.07 -1.87
C VAL A 150 -28.85 -1.84 -2.42
N ALA A 151 -29.95 -1.95 -1.67
CA ALA A 151 -31.18 -2.60 -2.12
C ALA A 151 -31.80 -1.93 -3.35
N GLU A 152 -31.94 -0.60 -3.34
CA GLU A 152 -32.47 0.14 -4.48
C GLU A 152 -31.55 0.07 -5.71
N LEU A 153 -30.22 0.05 -5.51
CA LEU A 153 -29.27 -0.17 -6.61
C LEU A 153 -29.46 -1.54 -7.28
N VAL A 154 -29.71 -2.59 -6.51
CA VAL A 154 -29.97 -3.94 -7.06
C VAL A 154 -31.27 -3.98 -7.85
N LYS A 155 -32.32 -3.32 -7.36
CA LYS A 155 -33.59 -3.21 -8.10
C LYS A 155 -33.39 -2.46 -9.42
N LEU A 156 -32.69 -1.33 -9.38
CA LEU A 156 -32.36 -0.56 -10.58
C LEU A 156 -31.53 -1.37 -11.59
N ALA A 157 -30.58 -2.17 -11.11
CA ALA A 157 -29.77 -3.06 -11.95
C ALA A 157 -30.61 -4.12 -12.65
N ASN A 158 -31.60 -4.69 -11.96
CA ASN A 158 -32.56 -5.62 -12.54
C ASN A 158 -33.43 -4.94 -13.61
N ASP A 159 -33.88 -3.72 -13.37
CA ASP A 159 -34.78 -2.98 -14.27
C ASP A 159 -34.07 -2.50 -15.54
N MET A 160 -32.88 -1.92 -15.38
CA MET A 160 -32.08 -1.37 -16.48
C MET A 160 -31.11 -2.40 -17.12
N LYS A 161 -31.01 -3.61 -16.57
CA LYS A 161 -30.21 -4.73 -17.07
C LYS A 161 -28.71 -4.42 -17.16
N PHE A 162 -28.13 -3.98 -16.05
CA PHE A 162 -26.68 -3.83 -15.90
C PHE A 162 -26.15 -4.67 -14.76
N ALA A 163 -24.84 -4.93 -14.76
CA ALA A 163 -24.20 -5.79 -13.77
C ALA A 163 -23.72 -5.00 -12.55
N LEU A 164 -23.76 -5.63 -11.38
CA LEU A 164 -23.20 -5.12 -10.14
C LEU A 164 -22.05 -6.00 -9.67
N ILE A 165 -20.94 -5.41 -9.25
CA ILE A 165 -19.85 -6.11 -8.58
C ILE A 165 -19.59 -5.46 -7.23
N PRO A 166 -19.88 -6.14 -6.10
CA PRO A 166 -19.50 -5.63 -4.79
C PRO A 166 -17.98 -5.61 -4.66
N ARG A 167 -17.46 -4.54 -4.06
CA ARG A 167 -16.02 -4.35 -3.86
C ARG A 167 -15.75 -3.77 -2.49
N GLY A 168 -15.03 -4.52 -1.67
CA GLY A 168 -14.45 -4.04 -0.42
C GLY A 168 -13.14 -3.29 -0.65
N GLY A 169 -12.07 -3.75 0.00
CA GLY A 169 -10.73 -3.17 -0.13
C GLY A 169 -10.03 -3.37 -1.49
N GLY A 170 -10.58 -4.21 -2.37
CA GLY A 170 -9.97 -4.62 -3.64
C GLY A 170 -8.67 -5.41 -3.43
N SER A 171 -8.51 -6.12 -2.32
CA SER A 171 -7.29 -6.88 -1.99
C SER A 171 -7.33 -8.36 -2.41
N GLY A 172 -8.40 -8.79 -3.09
CA GLY A 172 -8.54 -10.15 -3.60
C GLY A 172 -7.43 -10.51 -4.59
N MET A 173 -7.05 -11.78 -4.59
CA MET A 173 -5.90 -12.33 -5.33
C MET A 173 -6.32 -13.27 -6.47
N THR A 174 -7.62 -13.32 -6.79
CA THR A 174 -8.21 -14.26 -7.75
C THR A 174 -9.02 -13.57 -8.84
N GLY A 175 -9.16 -12.25 -8.81
CA GLY A 175 -9.90 -11.50 -9.82
C GLY A 175 -11.42 -11.49 -9.59
N GLY A 176 -11.90 -11.87 -8.41
CA GLY A 176 -13.33 -11.88 -8.07
C GLY A 176 -14.01 -10.50 -8.22
N ALA A 177 -13.25 -9.41 -8.05
CA ALA A 177 -13.74 -8.04 -8.22
C ALA A 177 -13.47 -7.43 -9.61
N VAL A 178 -13.02 -8.23 -10.59
CA VAL A 178 -12.71 -7.77 -11.96
C VAL A 178 -13.98 -7.75 -12.83
N PRO A 179 -14.31 -6.63 -13.50
CA PRO A 179 -15.43 -6.58 -14.44
C PRO A 179 -15.22 -7.52 -15.63
N ALA A 180 -16.13 -8.48 -15.82
CA ALA A 180 -16.07 -9.47 -16.91
C ALA A 180 -16.99 -9.13 -18.09
N ARG A 181 -17.90 -8.15 -17.92
CA ARG A 181 -18.85 -7.72 -18.94
C ARG A 181 -18.85 -6.19 -19.03
N LYS A 182 -19.20 -5.68 -20.22
CA LYS A 182 -19.57 -4.28 -20.42
C LYS A 182 -20.80 -3.93 -19.59
N ARG A 183 -21.04 -2.63 -19.36
CA ARG A 183 -22.13 -2.13 -18.49
C ARG A 183 -22.10 -2.74 -17.09
N THR A 184 -20.91 -2.80 -16.51
CA THR A 184 -20.72 -3.20 -15.11
C THR A 184 -20.55 -1.97 -14.22
N LEU A 185 -21.29 -1.93 -13.12
CA LEU A 185 -21.13 -0.99 -12.03
C LEU A 185 -20.31 -1.65 -10.91
N ILE A 186 -19.27 -0.97 -10.43
CA ILE A 186 -18.61 -1.38 -9.19
C ILE A 186 -19.35 -0.75 -8.01
N VAL A 187 -19.79 -1.56 -7.06
CA VAL A 187 -20.40 -1.13 -5.80
C VAL A 187 -19.34 -1.16 -4.72
N SER A 188 -18.68 -0.04 -4.46
CA SER A 188 -17.66 0.06 -3.44
C SER A 188 -18.29 0.27 -2.07
N LEU A 189 -18.05 -0.66 -1.15
CA LEU A 189 -18.60 -0.62 0.21
C LEU A 189 -17.76 0.22 1.16
N THR A 190 -16.81 1.00 0.65
CA THR A 190 -15.77 1.67 1.44
C THR A 190 -16.27 2.83 2.32
N ARG A 191 -17.56 3.17 2.25
CA ARG A 191 -18.21 4.15 3.14
C ARG A 191 -18.95 3.52 4.32
N LEU A 192 -19.25 2.22 4.25
CA LEU A 192 -19.82 1.42 5.33
C LEU A 192 -18.71 0.99 6.32
N THR A 193 -18.13 1.93 7.06
CA THR A 193 -16.91 1.71 7.85
C THR A 193 -17.10 1.57 9.35
N ARG A 194 -18.33 1.65 9.87
CA ARG A 194 -18.59 1.68 11.32
C ARG A 194 -18.19 0.36 11.98
N VAL A 195 -17.55 0.49 13.14
CA VAL A 195 -17.30 -0.60 14.10
C VAL A 195 -18.06 -0.24 15.36
N GLY A 196 -18.98 -1.11 15.77
CA GLY A 196 -19.79 -0.94 16.97
C GLY A 196 -18.96 -1.10 18.25
N PRO A 197 -19.57 -0.82 19.42
CA PRO A 197 -18.92 -1.08 20.71
C PRO A 197 -18.58 -2.57 20.85
N ILE A 198 -17.47 -2.86 21.53
CA ILE A 198 -17.08 -4.23 21.84
C ILE A 198 -17.91 -4.69 23.05
N ASP A 199 -18.74 -5.69 22.85
CA ASP A 199 -19.55 -6.28 23.91
C ASP A 199 -18.71 -7.35 24.62
N MET A 200 -18.16 -7.00 25.78
CA MET A 200 -17.34 -7.90 26.60
C MET A 200 -18.17 -8.91 27.40
N GLU A 201 -19.48 -8.68 27.57
CA GLU A 201 -20.36 -9.62 28.26
C GLU A 201 -20.70 -10.79 27.33
N ASN A 202 -21.11 -10.48 26.10
CA ASN A 202 -21.41 -11.48 25.08
C ASN A 202 -20.19 -11.83 24.23
N MET A 203 -19.03 -11.25 24.49
CA MET A 203 -17.79 -11.44 23.72
C MET A 203 -18.06 -11.32 22.21
N SER A 204 -18.53 -10.16 21.76
CA SER A 204 -18.90 -9.95 20.36
C SER A 204 -18.64 -8.53 19.86
N VAL A 205 -18.60 -8.37 18.54
CA VAL A 205 -18.50 -7.07 17.87
C VAL A 205 -19.36 -7.05 16.62
N THR A 206 -20.08 -5.94 16.42
CA THR A 206 -20.81 -5.66 15.17
C THR A 206 -20.04 -4.68 14.32
N CYS A 207 -19.95 -4.91 13.02
CA CYS A 207 -19.21 -4.07 12.09
C CYS A 207 -19.86 -4.03 10.71
N GLU A 208 -19.71 -2.89 10.04
CA GLU A 208 -20.16 -2.72 8.67
C GLU A 208 -19.18 -3.37 7.66
N ALA A 209 -19.69 -3.76 6.49
CA ALA A 209 -18.96 -4.54 5.49
C ALA A 209 -17.71 -3.84 4.91
N GLY A 210 -17.68 -2.51 4.92
CA GLY A 210 -16.55 -1.69 4.51
C GLY A 210 -15.48 -1.47 5.59
N ALA A 211 -15.75 -1.86 6.84
CA ALA A 211 -14.80 -1.72 7.93
C ALA A 211 -13.53 -2.50 7.61
N ILE A 212 -12.37 -1.85 7.75
CA ILE A 212 -11.09 -2.50 7.49
C ILE A 212 -10.77 -3.45 8.63
N THR A 213 -10.36 -4.67 8.30
CA THR A 213 -10.10 -5.74 9.27
C THR A 213 -9.14 -5.31 10.39
N GLN A 214 -8.04 -4.61 10.05
CA GLN A 214 -7.10 -4.10 11.05
C GLN A 214 -7.72 -3.08 12.01
N THR A 215 -8.72 -2.30 11.57
CA THR A 215 -9.45 -1.37 12.45
C THR A 215 -10.26 -2.14 13.48
N VAL A 216 -10.93 -3.22 13.08
CA VAL A 216 -11.68 -4.11 13.98
C VAL A 216 -10.73 -4.79 14.97
N ILE A 217 -9.62 -5.35 14.48
CA ILE A 217 -8.58 -5.95 15.34
C ILE A 217 -8.08 -4.95 16.39
N ASN A 218 -7.75 -3.73 15.99
CA ASN A 218 -7.26 -2.71 16.93
C ASN A 218 -8.32 -2.30 17.96
N ALA A 219 -9.59 -2.24 17.58
CA ALA A 219 -10.68 -1.88 18.48
C ALA A 219 -10.94 -2.97 19.52
N VAL A 220 -10.93 -4.23 19.10
CA VAL A 220 -11.09 -5.40 19.99
C VAL A 220 -9.87 -5.55 20.92
N ASP A 221 -8.65 -5.37 20.40
CA ASP A 221 -7.42 -5.42 21.19
C ASP A 221 -7.38 -4.31 22.26
N ALA A 222 -7.84 -3.10 21.93
CA ALA A 222 -7.95 -1.99 22.87
C ALA A 222 -8.98 -2.24 23.99
N ALA A 223 -9.98 -3.09 23.74
CA ALA A 223 -10.94 -3.54 24.75
C ALA A 223 -10.42 -4.72 25.60
N GLY A 224 -9.21 -5.23 25.32
CA GLY A 224 -8.60 -6.35 26.05
C GLY A 224 -9.01 -7.74 25.57
N ALA A 225 -9.57 -7.85 24.36
CA ALA A 225 -9.98 -9.12 23.75
C ALA A 225 -9.20 -9.42 22.45
N LEU A 226 -9.47 -10.57 21.84
CA LEU A 226 -8.84 -11.03 20.62
C LEU A 226 -9.87 -11.14 19.48
N PHE A 227 -9.57 -10.51 18.34
CA PHE A 227 -10.27 -10.76 17.07
C PHE A 227 -9.41 -11.66 16.19
N SER A 228 -9.88 -12.87 15.92
CA SER A 228 -9.08 -13.95 15.31
C SER A 228 -9.05 -13.92 13.78
N VAL A 229 -9.98 -13.23 13.10
CA VAL A 229 -9.99 -13.14 11.64
C VAL A 229 -8.90 -12.18 11.17
N ASP A 230 -7.73 -12.73 10.79
CA ASP A 230 -6.50 -11.96 10.61
C ASP A 230 -5.73 -12.18 9.28
N PRO A 231 -6.41 -12.12 8.11
CA PRO A 231 -5.76 -12.36 6.82
C PRO A 231 -4.50 -11.53 6.62
N ALA A 232 -3.56 -12.03 5.80
CA ALA A 232 -2.33 -11.29 5.46
C ALA A 232 -2.61 -9.90 4.87
N SER A 233 -3.80 -9.72 4.29
CA SER A 233 -4.32 -8.48 3.74
C SER A 233 -5.07 -7.59 4.75
N LYS A 234 -5.10 -7.90 6.05
CA LYS A 234 -5.90 -7.19 7.10
C LYS A 234 -5.78 -5.67 7.13
N GLN A 235 -4.66 -5.11 6.67
CA GLN A 235 -4.47 -3.65 6.54
C GLN A 235 -5.25 -3.04 5.36
N ALA A 236 -5.80 -3.85 4.47
CA ALA A 236 -6.51 -3.43 3.26
C ALA A 236 -7.83 -4.16 3.04
N SER A 237 -7.99 -5.42 3.50
CA SER A 237 -9.25 -6.15 3.38
C SER A 237 -10.34 -5.53 4.26
N SER A 238 -11.58 -5.69 3.83
CA SER A 238 -12.75 -5.25 4.58
C SER A 238 -13.56 -6.47 5.05
N ILE A 239 -14.37 -6.28 6.08
CA ILE A 239 -15.20 -7.33 6.67
C ILE A 239 -16.08 -8.04 5.64
N GLY A 240 -16.77 -7.29 4.78
CA GLY A 240 -17.59 -7.88 3.71
C GLY A 240 -16.79 -8.73 2.74
N GLY A 241 -15.56 -8.31 2.41
CA GLY A 241 -14.64 -9.10 1.60
C GLY A 241 -14.19 -10.38 2.30
N ASN A 242 -13.89 -10.33 3.61
CA ASN A 242 -13.52 -11.51 4.38
C ASN A 242 -14.66 -12.55 4.37
N ILE A 243 -15.92 -12.11 4.49
CA ILE A 243 -17.09 -13.00 4.45
C ILE A 243 -17.30 -13.55 3.03
N SER A 244 -17.17 -12.71 1.99
CA SER A 244 -17.32 -13.15 0.60
C SER A 244 -16.25 -14.16 0.16
N GLU A 245 -15.07 -14.14 0.77
CA GLU A 245 -13.95 -15.06 0.45
C GLU A 245 -13.80 -16.21 1.46
N ASN A 246 -14.50 -16.15 2.59
CA ASN A 246 -14.21 -16.94 3.78
C ASN A 246 -12.74 -16.84 4.23
N ALA A 247 -12.24 -15.61 4.33
CA ALA A 247 -10.83 -15.34 4.59
C ALA A 247 -10.33 -16.04 5.86
N GLY A 248 -9.15 -16.64 5.77
CA GLY A 248 -8.38 -17.15 6.89
C GLY A 248 -7.21 -16.23 7.25
N GLY A 249 -6.27 -16.75 8.04
CA GLY A 249 -5.01 -16.11 8.39
C GLY A 249 -4.16 -17.07 9.23
N PRO A 250 -3.05 -16.59 9.82
CA PRO A 250 -2.24 -17.38 10.75
C PRO A 250 -3.04 -17.96 11.92
N MET A 251 -3.99 -17.19 12.47
CA MET A 251 -4.77 -17.61 13.65
C MET A 251 -5.88 -18.61 13.30
N ALA A 252 -6.14 -18.87 12.01
CA ALA A 252 -7.15 -19.84 11.58
C ALA A 252 -6.80 -21.29 11.96
N PHE A 253 -5.51 -21.53 12.26
CA PHE A 253 -5.01 -22.78 12.79
C PHE A 253 -5.70 -23.18 14.09
N GLU A 254 -5.90 -22.22 14.99
CA GLU A 254 -6.61 -22.41 16.25
C GLU A 254 -8.11 -22.07 16.11
N TYR A 255 -8.42 -20.87 15.63
CA TYR A 255 -9.75 -20.26 15.73
C TYR A 255 -10.64 -20.42 14.49
N GLY A 256 -10.13 -21.06 13.43
CA GLY A 256 -10.86 -21.22 12.17
C GLY A 256 -10.91 -19.97 11.29
N THR A 257 -11.65 -20.11 10.19
CA THR A 257 -11.83 -19.09 9.14
C THR A 257 -12.93 -18.08 9.51
N THR A 258 -13.25 -17.16 8.61
CA THR A 258 -14.29 -16.15 8.83
C THR A 258 -15.64 -16.76 9.19
N LEU A 259 -16.09 -17.83 8.51
CA LEU A 259 -17.36 -18.52 8.80
C LEU A 259 -17.42 -19.03 10.25
N ASP A 260 -16.30 -19.54 10.75
CA ASP A 260 -16.18 -20.12 12.08
C ASP A 260 -16.43 -19.09 13.19
N ASN A 261 -16.28 -17.80 12.89
CA ASN A 261 -16.35 -16.70 13.86
C ASN A 261 -17.59 -15.81 13.69
N LEU A 262 -18.47 -16.09 12.72
CA LEU A 262 -19.67 -15.29 12.45
C LEU A 262 -20.84 -15.68 13.37
N LEU A 263 -21.43 -14.70 14.04
CA LEU A 263 -22.71 -14.82 14.73
C LEU A 263 -23.88 -14.58 13.78
N TRP A 264 -23.76 -13.55 12.94
CA TRP A 264 -24.76 -13.22 11.92
C TRP A 264 -24.18 -12.27 10.88
N TRP A 265 -24.82 -12.17 9.71
CA TRP A 265 -24.56 -11.12 8.72
C TRP A 265 -25.83 -10.68 8.02
N ARG A 266 -25.83 -9.42 7.59
CA ARG A 266 -26.90 -8.80 6.80
C ARG A 266 -26.41 -8.58 5.37
N MET A 267 -27.29 -8.88 4.41
CA MET A 267 -26.99 -8.71 2.99
C MET A 267 -28.21 -8.33 2.17
N VAL A 268 -27.95 -7.76 1.00
CA VAL A 268 -28.92 -7.52 -0.06
C VAL A 268 -28.79 -8.65 -1.08
N THR A 269 -29.91 -9.34 -1.32
CA THR A 269 -30.03 -10.43 -2.30
C THR A 269 -30.08 -9.91 -3.74
N PRO A 270 -29.96 -10.76 -4.78
CA PRO A 270 -29.98 -10.33 -6.18
C PRO A 270 -31.32 -9.74 -6.65
N THR A 271 -32.40 -9.92 -5.87
CA THR A 271 -33.72 -9.30 -6.10
C THR A 271 -33.88 -7.95 -5.41
N GLY A 272 -32.90 -7.52 -4.60
CA GLY A 272 -32.95 -6.29 -3.82
C GLY A 272 -33.66 -6.44 -2.47
N GLU A 273 -33.92 -7.67 -2.02
CA GLU A 273 -34.44 -7.91 -0.67
C GLU A 273 -33.31 -7.92 0.36
N ILE A 274 -33.56 -7.33 1.53
CA ILE A 274 -32.63 -7.34 2.67
C ILE A 274 -32.93 -8.57 3.52
N ILE A 275 -31.91 -9.36 3.80
CA ILE A 275 -31.98 -10.55 4.66
C ILE A 275 -30.91 -10.50 5.74
N THR A 276 -31.16 -11.19 6.84
CA THR A 276 -30.17 -11.48 7.90
C THR A 276 -30.00 -12.99 8.01
N VAL A 277 -28.75 -13.45 8.05
CA VAL A 277 -28.41 -14.85 8.30
C VAL A 277 -27.82 -14.94 9.69
N GLU A 278 -28.39 -15.77 10.56
CA GLU A 278 -27.98 -15.93 11.96
C GLU A 278 -27.47 -17.36 12.22
N ARG A 279 -26.34 -17.50 12.91
CA ARG A 279 -25.81 -18.79 13.35
C ARG A 279 -26.43 -19.17 14.68
N GLU A 280 -27.20 -20.26 14.68
CA GLU A 280 -27.86 -20.77 15.87
C GLU A 280 -26.87 -21.51 16.77
N ASN A 281 -26.96 -21.30 18.09
CA ASN A 281 -26.17 -21.98 19.11
C ASN A 281 -24.66 -22.03 18.83
N HIS A 282 -24.07 -20.89 18.44
CA HIS A 282 -22.65 -20.79 18.12
C HIS A 282 -21.77 -21.29 19.30
N PRO A 283 -20.98 -22.37 19.15
CA PRO A 283 -20.29 -23.02 20.26
C PRO A 283 -19.00 -22.32 20.72
N ARG A 284 -18.63 -21.24 20.02
CA ARG A 284 -17.48 -20.34 20.31
C ARG A 284 -16.11 -20.95 20.02
N HIS A 285 -16.07 -21.98 19.17
CA HIS A 285 -14.84 -22.53 18.59
C HIS A 285 -15.03 -22.80 17.09
N LYS A 286 -13.93 -23.21 16.43
CA LYS A 286 -13.92 -23.65 15.03
C LYS A 286 -14.90 -24.79 14.79
N ILE A 287 -15.64 -24.79 13.69
CA ILE A 287 -16.58 -25.87 13.35
C ILE A 287 -15.79 -27.16 13.15
N LEU A 288 -16.08 -28.18 13.96
CA LEU A 288 -15.40 -29.47 13.92
C LEU A 288 -16.03 -30.40 12.88
N PRO A 289 -15.28 -31.38 12.31
CA PRO A 289 -15.78 -32.22 11.21
C PRO A 289 -17.10 -32.96 11.50
N HIS A 290 -17.35 -33.36 12.74
CA HIS A 290 -18.53 -34.11 13.16
C HIS A 290 -19.71 -33.22 13.60
N GLU A 291 -19.52 -31.91 13.68
CA GLU A 291 -20.56 -30.96 14.11
C GLU A 291 -21.45 -30.54 12.95
N THR A 292 -22.67 -30.09 13.27
CA THR A 292 -23.56 -29.46 12.30
C THR A 292 -23.79 -28.01 12.71
N ALA A 293 -23.34 -27.07 11.87
CA ALA A 293 -23.65 -25.66 12.02
C ALA A 293 -25.02 -25.36 11.38
N VAL A 294 -25.86 -24.61 12.10
CA VAL A 294 -27.21 -24.26 11.66
C VAL A 294 -27.30 -22.76 11.44
N PHE A 295 -27.75 -22.37 10.24
CA PHE A 295 -27.89 -20.97 9.83
C PHE A 295 -29.35 -20.67 9.47
N VAL A 296 -29.95 -19.71 10.17
CA VAL A 296 -31.34 -19.30 9.96
C VAL A 296 -31.36 -18.02 9.11
N VAL A 297 -31.99 -18.08 7.95
CA VAL A 297 -32.15 -16.95 7.04
C VAL A 297 -33.48 -16.26 7.34
N LYS A 298 -33.43 -14.99 7.73
CA LYS A 298 -34.58 -14.16 8.09
C LYS A 298 -34.73 -12.97 7.16
N ASP A 299 -35.97 -12.55 6.93
CA ASP A 299 -36.27 -11.27 6.29
C ASP A 299 -36.25 -10.10 7.29
N VAL A 300 -36.50 -8.89 6.79
CA VAL A 300 -36.55 -7.65 7.61
C VAL A 300 -37.65 -7.66 8.69
N SER A 301 -38.68 -8.49 8.55
CA SER A 301 -39.74 -8.64 9.57
C SER A 301 -39.35 -9.62 10.68
N GLY A 302 -38.22 -10.33 10.53
CA GLY A 302 -37.79 -11.42 11.41
C GLY A 302 -38.37 -12.78 11.04
N GLY A 303 -39.15 -12.85 9.95
CA GLY A 303 -39.73 -14.10 9.45
C GLY A 303 -38.64 -15.03 8.89
N VAL A 304 -38.69 -16.31 9.28
CA VAL A 304 -37.74 -17.33 8.79
C VAL A 304 -38.11 -17.72 7.36
N ARG A 305 -37.16 -17.51 6.43
CA ARG A 305 -37.31 -17.88 5.02
C ARG A 305 -36.72 -19.25 4.70
N ASN A 306 -35.58 -19.57 5.32
CA ASN A 306 -34.87 -20.82 5.10
C ASN A 306 -33.98 -21.15 6.30
N VAL A 307 -33.66 -22.43 6.48
CA VAL A 307 -32.67 -22.90 7.45
C VAL A 307 -31.67 -23.77 6.70
N VAL A 308 -30.39 -23.47 6.86
CA VAL A 308 -29.30 -24.21 6.22
C VAL A 308 -28.54 -24.97 7.29
N HIS A 309 -28.47 -26.29 7.14
CA HIS A 309 -27.67 -27.18 7.98
C HIS A 309 -26.41 -27.55 7.21
N LEU A 310 -25.24 -27.37 7.82
CA LEU A 310 -23.95 -27.72 7.22
C LEU A 310 -23.15 -28.55 8.21
N ARG A 311 -22.83 -29.79 7.83
CA ARG A 311 -21.91 -30.62 8.60
C ARG A 311 -20.47 -30.13 8.36
N GLY A 312 -19.62 -30.21 9.37
CA GLY A 312 -18.26 -29.66 9.31
C GLY A 312 -17.42 -30.22 8.16
N ASP A 313 -17.59 -31.49 7.83
CA ASP A 313 -16.94 -32.16 6.69
C ASP A 313 -17.56 -31.84 5.31
N GLU A 314 -18.70 -31.17 5.26
CA GLU A 314 -19.25 -30.55 4.04
C GLU A 314 -18.68 -29.13 3.83
N ILE A 315 -18.27 -28.47 4.91
CA ILE A 315 -17.65 -27.14 4.85
C ILE A 315 -16.19 -27.26 4.41
N ARG A 316 -15.46 -28.23 4.99
CA ARG A 316 -14.04 -28.51 4.66
C ARG A 316 -13.85 -30.00 4.49
N LEU A 317 -13.15 -30.42 3.42
CA LEU A 317 -12.85 -31.84 3.25
C LEU A 317 -12.07 -32.42 4.44
N PRO A 318 -12.31 -33.70 4.81
CA PRO A 318 -11.56 -34.37 5.87
C PRO A 318 -10.05 -34.30 5.65
N GLY A 319 -9.30 -33.93 6.70
CA GLY A 319 -7.84 -33.80 6.65
C GLY A 319 -7.32 -32.43 6.24
N LEU A 320 -8.19 -31.52 5.77
CA LEU A 320 -7.81 -30.16 5.38
C LEU A 320 -8.10 -29.14 6.50
N GLY A 321 -7.13 -28.29 6.82
CA GLY A 321 -7.30 -27.23 7.83
C GLY A 321 -8.13 -26.04 7.35
N LYS A 322 -8.09 -25.78 6.04
CA LYS A 322 -8.81 -24.75 5.29
C LYS A 322 -9.33 -25.34 3.98
N ASP A 323 -10.48 -24.88 3.51
CA ASP A 323 -11.03 -25.24 2.20
C ASP A 323 -12.14 -24.23 1.87
N VAL A 324 -11.96 -23.51 0.75
CA VAL A 324 -12.94 -22.51 0.29
C VAL A 324 -13.55 -22.86 -1.08
N THR A 325 -13.47 -24.13 -1.45
CA THR A 325 -13.88 -24.63 -2.78
C THR A 325 -15.34 -25.04 -2.83
N ASN A 326 -15.97 -25.43 -1.71
CA ASN A 326 -17.43 -25.61 -1.68
C ASN A 326 -18.12 -24.24 -1.76
N LYS A 327 -18.38 -23.72 -2.96
CA LYS A 327 -19.01 -22.39 -3.16
C LYS A 327 -20.52 -22.40 -2.96
N ALA A 328 -21.17 -23.56 -3.03
CA ALA A 328 -22.61 -23.67 -2.86
C ALA A 328 -23.02 -23.61 -1.38
N LEU A 329 -22.26 -24.24 -0.49
CA LEU A 329 -22.50 -24.32 0.97
C LEU A 329 -23.97 -24.60 1.31
N GLY A 330 -24.57 -25.62 0.70
CA GLY A 330 -25.98 -25.97 0.93
C GLY A 330 -26.99 -24.85 0.58
N GLY A 331 -26.55 -23.81 -0.13
CA GLY A 331 -27.33 -22.61 -0.43
C GLY A 331 -27.20 -21.47 0.58
N LEU A 332 -26.21 -21.49 1.49
CA LEU A 332 -25.97 -20.45 2.49
C LEU A 332 -25.68 -19.08 1.85
N PRO A 333 -26.55 -18.06 1.98
CA PRO A 333 -26.40 -16.80 1.24
C PRO A 333 -25.14 -15.99 1.57
N GLY A 334 -24.46 -15.45 0.55
CA GLY A 334 -23.36 -14.48 0.68
C GLY A 334 -22.00 -15.04 1.11
N MET A 335 -21.97 -16.11 1.89
CA MET A 335 -20.74 -16.70 2.44
C MET A 335 -19.90 -17.38 1.35
N GLN A 336 -18.62 -17.03 1.24
CA GLN A 336 -17.64 -17.68 0.33
C GLN A 336 -17.92 -17.58 -1.18
N LYS A 337 -18.92 -16.77 -1.58
CA LYS A 337 -19.45 -16.71 -2.95
C LYS A 337 -18.91 -15.56 -3.80
N GLU A 338 -17.96 -14.77 -3.29
CA GLU A 338 -17.29 -13.73 -4.08
C GLU A 338 -18.28 -12.73 -4.73
N GLY A 339 -19.41 -12.49 -4.05
CA GLY A 339 -20.44 -11.53 -4.49
C GLY A 339 -21.35 -12.00 -5.63
N VAL A 340 -21.35 -13.28 -6.02
CA VAL A 340 -22.22 -13.77 -7.10
C VAL A 340 -23.70 -13.92 -6.72
N ASP A 341 -24.03 -13.84 -5.42
CA ASP A 341 -25.39 -14.04 -4.90
C ASP A 341 -25.88 -12.92 -3.97
N GLY A 342 -25.18 -11.80 -3.89
CA GLY A 342 -25.60 -10.68 -3.06
C GLY A 342 -24.48 -9.75 -2.63
N ILE A 343 -24.85 -8.76 -1.82
CA ILE A 343 -23.95 -7.75 -1.27
C ILE A 343 -24.10 -7.72 0.24
N ILE A 344 -23.05 -8.10 0.97
CA ILE A 344 -23.02 -8.02 2.43
C ILE A 344 -22.84 -6.57 2.87
N THR A 345 -23.60 -6.12 3.87
CA THR A 345 -23.58 -4.74 4.36
C THR A 345 -23.16 -4.61 5.82
N GLU A 346 -23.39 -5.64 6.63
CA GLU A 346 -23.10 -5.64 8.08
C GLU A 346 -22.90 -7.06 8.60
N ALA A 347 -22.12 -7.24 9.67
CA ALA A 347 -21.93 -8.53 10.31
C ALA A 347 -21.58 -8.43 11.80
N GLY A 348 -22.01 -9.43 12.55
CA GLY A 348 -21.66 -9.67 13.95
C GLY A 348 -20.70 -10.85 14.08
N PHE A 349 -19.62 -10.66 14.84
CA PHE A 349 -18.60 -11.67 15.08
C PHE A 349 -18.49 -11.99 16.56
N ILE A 350 -18.06 -13.21 16.87
CA ILE A 350 -17.51 -13.51 18.19
C ILE A 350 -16.14 -12.84 18.34
N VAL A 351 -15.79 -12.51 19.58
CA VAL A 351 -14.42 -12.18 19.98
C VAL A 351 -13.97 -13.18 21.03
N HIS A 352 -12.66 -13.38 21.13
CA HIS A 352 -12.07 -14.38 22.02
C HIS A 352 -11.44 -13.71 23.25
N PRO A 353 -11.38 -14.38 24.40
CA PRO A 353 -10.51 -13.95 25.49
C PRO A 353 -9.08 -13.81 24.98
N LYS A 354 -8.39 -12.75 25.42
CA LYS A 354 -6.99 -12.55 25.04
C LYS A 354 -6.09 -13.40 25.96
N PRO A 355 -5.25 -14.29 25.41
CA PRO A 355 -4.30 -15.06 26.23
C PRO A 355 -3.37 -14.13 27.00
N ARG A 356 -3.07 -14.47 28.26
CA ARG A 356 -2.22 -13.64 29.14
C ARG A 356 -0.74 -13.70 28.77
N HIS A 357 -0.30 -14.83 28.25
CA HIS A 357 1.10 -15.10 27.95
C HIS A 357 1.23 -15.71 26.56
N LYS A 358 2.37 -15.43 25.94
CA LYS A 358 2.77 -16.03 24.66
C LYS A 358 4.25 -16.34 24.64
N ARG A 359 4.64 -17.27 23.76
CA ARG A 359 6.01 -17.59 23.38
C ARG A 359 6.08 -17.60 21.87
N VAL A 360 7.08 -16.93 21.30
CA VAL A 360 7.36 -16.96 19.86
C VAL A 360 8.72 -17.60 19.66
N MET A 361 8.82 -18.52 18.73
CA MET A 361 10.08 -19.18 18.39
C MET A 361 10.27 -19.27 16.88
N VAL A 362 11.53 -19.36 16.47
CA VAL A 362 11.95 -19.53 15.08
C VAL A 362 12.76 -20.81 14.97
N LEU A 363 12.39 -21.67 14.04
CA LEU A 363 13.11 -22.89 13.67
C LEU A 363 13.81 -22.62 12.34
N GLU A 364 15.14 -22.67 12.31
CA GLU A 364 15.95 -22.47 11.11
C GLU A 364 16.52 -23.82 10.65
N PHE A 365 16.13 -24.25 9.44
CA PHE A 365 16.60 -25.50 8.84
C PHE A 365 17.71 -25.24 7.83
N PHE A 366 18.75 -26.08 7.84
CA PHE A 366 19.92 -26.02 6.98
C PHE A 366 20.10 -27.34 6.22
N GLY A 367 20.85 -27.31 5.11
CA GLY A 367 21.13 -28.50 4.30
C GLY A 367 20.66 -28.36 2.86
N ARG A 368 20.27 -29.48 2.23
CA ARG A 368 19.89 -29.55 0.81
C ARG A 368 18.40 -29.74 0.54
N SER A 369 17.62 -30.18 1.53
CA SER A 369 16.18 -30.44 1.36
C SER A 369 15.37 -29.94 2.55
N MET A 370 14.22 -29.35 2.26
CA MET A 370 13.21 -28.87 3.19
C MET A 370 12.37 -30.00 3.80
N HIS A 371 12.56 -31.24 3.35
CA HIS A 371 11.82 -32.39 3.87
C HIS A 371 11.81 -32.48 5.42
N PRO A 372 12.92 -32.26 6.15
CA PRO A 372 12.90 -32.28 7.61
C PRO A 372 11.98 -31.21 8.21
N ALA A 373 11.93 -30.01 7.62
CA ALA A 373 11.02 -28.95 8.06
C ALA A 373 9.55 -29.37 7.89
N ALA A 374 9.22 -29.98 6.74
CA ALA A 374 7.89 -30.50 6.46
C ALA A 374 7.48 -31.65 7.42
N VAL A 375 8.43 -32.51 7.80
CA VAL A 375 8.21 -33.56 8.81
C VAL A 375 7.92 -32.95 10.18
N VAL A 376 8.69 -31.94 10.60
CA VAL A 376 8.47 -31.22 11.86
C VAL A 376 7.09 -30.57 11.89
N VAL A 377 6.63 -29.96 10.80
CA VAL A 377 5.28 -29.39 10.71
C VAL A 377 4.22 -30.43 11.07
N ARG A 378 4.28 -31.63 10.47
CA ARG A 378 3.36 -32.74 10.76
C ARG A 378 3.42 -33.15 12.24
N GLU A 379 4.61 -33.26 12.80
CA GLU A 379 4.82 -33.69 14.19
C GLU A 379 4.32 -32.64 15.20
N LEU A 380 4.51 -31.35 14.91
CA LEU A 380 3.97 -30.26 15.73
C LEU A 380 2.44 -30.19 15.67
N VAL A 381 1.82 -30.49 14.53
CA VAL A 381 0.35 -30.62 14.45
C VAL A 381 -0.14 -31.81 15.27
N ALA A 382 0.57 -32.93 15.26
CA ALA A 382 0.24 -34.08 16.10
C ALA A 382 0.39 -33.75 17.60
N LEU A 383 1.44 -33.00 17.99
CA LEU A 383 1.60 -32.46 19.34
C LEU A 383 0.43 -31.56 19.73
N ARG A 384 0.03 -30.62 18.88
CA ARG A 384 -1.13 -29.74 19.09
C ARG A 384 -2.42 -30.53 19.33
N ASN A 385 -2.66 -31.57 18.53
CA ASN A 385 -3.86 -32.41 18.69
C ASN A 385 -3.86 -33.14 20.03
N ARG A 386 -2.70 -33.66 20.44
CA ARG A 386 -2.52 -34.30 21.75
C ARG A 386 -2.79 -33.33 22.90
N ILE A 387 -2.23 -32.11 22.84
CA ILE A 387 -2.45 -31.08 23.88
C ILE A 387 -3.95 -30.79 24.06
N ARG A 388 -4.72 -30.71 22.97
CA ARG A 388 -6.17 -30.53 23.01
C ARG A 388 -6.91 -31.69 23.69
N GLU A 389 -6.44 -32.92 23.48
CA GLU A 389 -6.99 -34.12 24.14
C GLU A 389 -6.60 -34.19 25.64
N GLU A 390 -5.42 -33.65 25.99
CA GLU A 390 -4.86 -33.61 27.35
C GLU A 390 -5.31 -32.40 28.18
N GLY A 391 -6.44 -31.79 27.81
CA GLY A 391 -7.06 -30.69 28.58
C GLY A 391 -6.76 -29.28 28.07
N ASP A 392 -6.16 -29.16 26.88
CA ASP A 392 -5.99 -27.90 26.13
C ASP A 392 -5.27 -26.80 26.92
N TYR A 393 -4.19 -27.20 27.60
CA TYR A 393 -3.45 -26.34 28.54
C TYR A 393 -2.62 -25.23 27.87
N ALA A 394 -2.37 -25.35 26.56
CA ALA A 394 -1.67 -24.38 25.74
C ALA A 394 -2.17 -24.45 24.29
N HIS A 395 -2.20 -23.33 23.59
CA HIS A 395 -2.65 -23.27 22.20
C HIS A 395 -1.47 -22.94 21.29
N LEU A 396 -1.14 -23.83 20.35
CA LEU A 396 -0.27 -23.46 19.23
C LEU A 396 -1.12 -22.60 18.30
N SER A 397 -1.03 -21.28 18.43
CA SER A 397 -1.97 -20.35 17.82
C SER A 397 -1.63 -19.97 16.39
N ALA A 398 -0.35 -20.03 16.02
CA ALA A 398 0.10 -19.78 14.67
C ALA A 398 1.38 -20.56 14.35
N MET A 399 1.46 -21.11 13.14
CA MET A 399 2.63 -21.81 12.62
C MET A 399 2.80 -21.47 11.14
N GLU A 400 3.85 -20.70 10.83
CA GLU A 400 4.13 -20.22 9.47
C GLU A 400 5.48 -20.76 8.99
N GLU A 401 5.55 -21.22 7.74
CA GLU A 401 6.79 -21.66 7.10
C GLU A 401 7.08 -20.80 5.86
N PHE A 402 8.36 -20.56 5.55
CA PHE A 402 8.76 -20.03 4.25
C PHE A 402 10.12 -20.56 3.78
N ASN A 403 10.21 -20.82 2.47
CA ASN A 403 11.35 -21.50 1.88
C ASN A 403 12.56 -20.59 1.55
N ALA A 404 13.63 -21.22 1.07
CA ALA A 404 14.88 -20.58 0.64
C ALA A 404 14.67 -19.39 -0.32
N LYS A 405 13.68 -19.46 -1.21
CA LYS A 405 13.41 -18.37 -2.18
C LYS A 405 12.93 -17.11 -1.46
N TYR A 406 12.14 -17.27 -0.40
CA TYR A 406 11.74 -16.17 0.45
C TYR A 406 12.85 -15.69 1.37
N VAL A 407 13.65 -16.60 1.95
CA VAL A 407 14.83 -16.26 2.75
C VAL A 407 15.75 -15.31 1.96
N GLN A 408 16.01 -15.62 0.69
CA GLN A 408 16.76 -14.76 -0.23
C GLN A 408 16.02 -13.44 -0.52
N ALA A 409 14.74 -13.50 -0.90
CA ALA A 409 13.99 -12.34 -1.35
C ALA A 409 13.72 -11.28 -0.27
N ILE A 410 13.64 -11.67 1.01
CA ILE A 410 13.46 -10.73 2.13
C ILE A 410 14.78 -10.33 2.79
N GLU A 411 15.92 -10.78 2.24
CA GLU A 411 17.26 -10.60 2.83
C GLU A 411 17.27 -11.04 4.30
N TYR A 412 16.70 -12.22 4.56
CA TYR A 412 16.48 -12.74 5.89
C TYR A 412 17.77 -12.72 6.72
N LYS A 413 17.67 -12.22 7.95
CA LYS A 413 18.77 -12.23 8.90
C LYS A 413 18.68 -13.49 9.74
N ARG A 414 19.60 -14.42 9.46
CA ARG A 414 19.85 -15.64 10.24
C ARG A 414 19.98 -15.29 11.72
N LYS A 415 19.32 -16.08 12.55
CA LYS A 415 19.35 -15.97 14.02
C LYS A 415 20.26 -17.02 14.64
N SER A 416 20.44 -18.16 13.97
CA SER A 416 21.36 -19.22 14.39
C SER A 416 22.81 -18.75 14.47
N GLU A 417 23.47 -19.18 15.55
CA GLU A 417 24.94 -19.15 15.71
C GLU A 417 25.56 -20.54 15.53
N LYS A 418 24.73 -21.60 15.52
CA LYS A 418 25.14 -23.01 15.43
C LYS A 418 25.51 -23.42 14.01
N TYR A 419 24.82 -22.89 13.00
CA TYR A 419 25.02 -23.26 11.60
C TYR A 419 25.41 -22.06 10.72
N ASP A 420 26.20 -22.34 9.69
CA ASP A 420 26.59 -21.37 8.68
C ASP A 420 25.75 -21.42 7.41
N GLY A 421 25.74 -20.30 6.66
CA GLY A 421 24.92 -20.15 5.45
C GLY A 421 23.51 -19.62 5.73
N ALA A 422 22.72 -19.51 4.66
CA ALA A 422 21.31 -19.13 4.74
C ALA A 422 20.43 -20.37 4.99
N PRO A 423 19.40 -20.26 5.85
CA PRO A 423 18.48 -21.38 6.06
C PRO A 423 17.71 -21.71 4.77
N ILE A 424 17.42 -22.98 4.56
CA ILE A 424 16.64 -23.47 3.42
C ILE A 424 15.13 -23.46 3.67
N SER A 425 14.73 -23.46 4.94
CA SER A 425 13.36 -23.27 5.40
C SER A 425 13.39 -22.63 6.79
N VAL A 426 12.40 -21.78 7.07
CA VAL A 426 12.23 -21.12 8.37
C VAL A 426 10.80 -21.30 8.82
N ILE A 427 10.61 -21.80 10.04
CA ILE A 427 9.29 -21.90 10.69
C ILE A 427 9.21 -20.87 11.82
N ILE A 428 8.15 -20.06 11.84
CA ILE A 428 7.79 -19.19 12.96
C ILE A 428 6.61 -19.84 13.67
N LEU A 429 6.76 -20.15 14.95
CA LEU A 429 5.74 -20.77 15.78
C LEU A 429 5.38 -19.85 16.95
N GLN A 430 4.09 -19.69 17.21
CA GLN A 430 3.57 -19.01 18.40
C GLN A 430 2.74 -19.98 19.24
N VAL A 431 2.99 -19.95 20.54
CA VAL A 431 2.22 -20.68 21.55
C VAL A 431 1.65 -19.67 22.55
N ASP A 432 0.36 -19.78 22.81
CA ASP A 432 -0.39 -18.90 23.70
C ASP A 432 -1.00 -19.69 24.86
N GLY A 433 -1.14 -19.06 26.02
CA GLY A 433 -1.69 -19.69 27.21
C GLY A 433 -1.83 -18.73 28.39
N ASP A 434 -2.52 -19.17 29.43
CA ASP A 434 -2.76 -18.36 30.62
C ASP A 434 -1.87 -18.72 31.81
N ASP A 435 -1.17 -19.86 31.74
CA ASP A 435 -0.20 -20.32 32.74
C ASP A 435 1.22 -20.36 32.13
N PRO A 436 2.18 -19.58 32.65
CA PRO A 436 3.54 -19.55 32.11
C PRO A 436 4.29 -20.88 32.27
N TYR A 437 4.01 -21.68 33.30
CA TYR A 437 4.67 -22.98 33.51
C TYR A 437 4.24 -24.02 32.48
N LEU A 438 2.94 -24.07 32.17
CA LEU A 438 2.40 -24.96 31.14
C LEU A 438 2.85 -24.55 29.74
N LEU A 439 2.98 -23.23 29.50
CA LEU A 439 3.60 -22.72 28.28
C LEU A 439 5.05 -23.15 28.14
N ASP A 440 5.87 -22.99 29.17
CA ASP A 440 7.29 -23.37 29.12
C ASP A 440 7.44 -24.91 28.98
N THR A 441 6.50 -25.69 29.53
CA THR A 441 6.41 -27.15 29.30
C THR A 441 6.14 -27.46 27.83
N CYS A 442 5.15 -26.79 27.23
CA CYS A 442 4.86 -26.93 25.79
C CYS A 442 6.06 -26.55 24.91
N VAL A 443 6.79 -25.49 25.27
CA VAL A 443 8.05 -25.13 24.59
C VAL A 443 9.07 -26.26 24.68
N GLY A 444 9.22 -26.90 25.84
CA GLY A 444 10.10 -28.07 26.02
C GLY A 444 9.69 -29.29 25.17
N ASP A 445 8.39 -29.55 25.03
CA ASP A 445 7.88 -30.61 24.16
C ASP A 445 8.16 -30.30 22.68
N ILE A 446 8.01 -29.05 22.26
CA ILE A 446 8.35 -28.59 20.91
C ILE A 446 9.84 -28.77 20.65
N VAL A 447 10.70 -28.33 21.57
CA VAL A 447 12.16 -28.54 21.47
C VAL A 447 12.47 -30.03 21.30
N SER A 448 11.83 -30.89 22.09
CA SER A 448 12.03 -32.35 22.05
C SER A 448 11.60 -33.00 20.73
N VAL A 449 10.59 -32.43 20.04
CA VAL A 449 10.20 -32.86 18.69
C VAL A 449 11.23 -32.40 17.66
N VAL A 450 11.62 -31.12 17.72
CA VAL A 450 12.50 -30.50 16.72
C VAL A 450 13.93 -31.05 16.79
N GLU A 451 14.48 -31.27 17.98
CA GLU A 451 15.84 -31.78 18.19
C GLU A 451 16.05 -33.23 17.70
N GLN A 452 14.98 -33.95 17.33
CA GLN A 452 15.09 -35.26 16.68
C GLN A 452 15.58 -35.14 15.23
N GLN A 453 15.51 -33.95 14.63
CA GLN A 453 15.99 -33.69 13.28
C GLN A 453 17.44 -33.16 13.28
N GLU A 454 18.20 -33.55 12.26
CA GLU A 454 19.52 -32.96 12.02
C GLU A 454 19.40 -31.60 11.32
N ASN A 455 20.43 -30.75 11.47
CA ASN A 455 20.56 -29.47 10.76
C ASN A 455 19.44 -28.46 11.03
N VAL A 456 18.90 -28.44 12.25
CA VAL A 456 17.94 -27.44 12.72
C VAL A 456 18.47 -26.70 13.95
N ASP A 457 18.16 -25.42 14.04
CA ASP A 457 18.35 -24.60 15.23
C ASP A 457 17.03 -23.97 15.68
N ILE A 458 16.84 -23.85 16.99
CA ILE A 458 15.63 -23.31 17.61
C ILE A 458 15.97 -22.06 18.42
N ILE A 459 15.31 -20.95 18.09
CA ILE A 459 15.52 -19.66 18.73
C ILE A 459 14.20 -19.21 19.35
N VAL A 460 14.13 -19.20 20.68
CA VAL A 460 12.99 -18.69 21.44
C VAL A 460 13.20 -17.19 21.70
N ALA A 461 12.18 -16.37 21.40
CA ALA A 461 12.22 -14.94 21.67
C ALA A 461 12.35 -14.66 23.17
N ALA A 462 13.26 -13.77 23.56
CA ALA A 462 13.47 -13.37 24.94
C ALA A 462 12.32 -12.50 25.50
N ASP A 463 11.65 -11.75 24.63
CA ASP A 463 10.53 -10.89 24.98
C ASP A 463 9.55 -10.67 23.80
N ASP A 464 8.44 -9.98 24.07
CA ASP A 464 7.43 -9.66 23.06
C ASP A 464 7.97 -8.83 21.90
N LYS A 465 8.97 -7.97 22.16
CA LYS A 465 9.56 -7.10 21.15
C LYS A 465 10.42 -7.90 20.18
N GLU A 466 11.14 -8.88 20.67
CA GLU A 466 11.86 -9.84 19.83
C GLU A 466 10.88 -10.74 19.06
N GLY A 467 9.81 -11.21 19.69
CA GLY A 467 8.74 -11.94 19.01
C GLY A 467 8.12 -11.14 17.86
N GLU A 468 7.84 -9.84 18.07
CA GLU A 468 7.39 -8.94 17.01
C GLU A 468 8.41 -8.82 15.87
N ARG A 469 9.72 -8.78 16.18
CA ARG A 469 10.79 -8.74 15.16
C ARG A 469 10.82 -10.02 14.33
N PHE A 470 10.55 -11.18 14.93
CA PHE A 470 10.47 -12.44 14.19
C PHE A 470 9.27 -12.40 13.22
N TRP A 471 8.10 -11.95 13.69
CA TRP A 471 6.93 -11.76 12.84
C TRP A 471 7.14 -10.70 11.74
N GLU A 472 7.98 -9.69 11.93
CA GLU A 472 8.30 -8.71 10.88
C GLU A 472 8.87 -9.36 9.60
N ASP A 473 9.57 -10.49 9.70
CA ASP A 473 10.10 -11.21 8.53
C ASP A 473 8.97 -11.82 7.69
N ARG A 474 7.97 -12.45 8.32
CA ARG A 474 6.76 -12.96 7.67
C ARG A 474 5.96 -11.86 6.95
N HIS A 475 5.97 -10.64 7.47
CA HIS A 475 5.27 -9.50 6.85
C HIS A 475 5.97 -8.96 5.59
N LYS A 476 7.24 -9.33 5.34
CA LYS A 476 8.05 -8.91 4.20
C LYS A 476 7.93 -9.81 2.98
N LEU A 477 7.34 -11.02 3.08
CA LEU A 477 7.32 -12.02 2.00
C LEU A 477 6.85 -11.47 0.64
N SER A 478 5.92 -10.52 0.61
CA SER A 478 5.52 -9.80 -0.62
C SER A 478 6.67 -9.12 -1.40
N ALA A 479 7.88 -9.00 -0.84
CA ALA A 479 9.08 -8.53 -1.52
C ALA A 479 9.55 -9.44 -2.66
N ILE A 480 9.14 -10.72 -2.70
CA ILE A 480 9.46 -11.66 -3.80
C ILE A 480 9.06 -11.09 -5.18
N ALA A 481 8.00 -10.28 -5.22
CA ALA A 481 7.52 -9.66 -6.44
C ALA A 481 8.45 -8.58 -7.01
N LYS A 482 9.53 -8.19 -6.30
CA LYS A 482 10.58 -7.30 -6.84
C LYS A 482 11.45 -7.98 -7.88
N ARG A 483 11.48 -9.32 -7.89
CA ARG A 483 12.22 -10.10 -8.90
C ARG A 483 11.74 -9.79 -10.31
N THR A 484 10.44 -9.51 -10.45
CA THR A 484 9.81 -9.13 -11.70
C THR A 484 9.15 -7.76 -11.56
N SER A 485 8.47 -7.28 -12.59
CA SER A 485 7.79 -5.97 -12.58
C SER A 485 6.50 -5.97 -11.73
N GLY A 486 6.54 -6.52 -10.51
CA GLY A 486 5.46 -6.52 -9.53
C GLY A 486 4.33 -7.53 -9.77
N PHE A 487 4.33 -8.24 -10.90
CA PHE A 487 3.33 -9.25 -11.27
C PHE A 487 3.82 -10.67 -10.95
N LYS A 488 2.91 -11.50 -10.45
CA LYS A 488 3.15 -12.89 -10.06
C LYS A 488 1.86 -13.70 -10.16
N LEU A 489 1.95 -14.96 -10.56
CA LEU A 489 0.88 -15.94 -10.36
C LEU A 489 0.88 -16.37 -8.89
N ASN A 490 -0.31 -16.51 -8.30
CA ASN A 490 -0.47 -16.80 -6.88
C ASN A 490 -1.40 -17.98 -6.72
N GLU A 491 -0.82 -19.12 -6.39
CA GLU A 491 -1.56 -20.30 -6.00
C GLU A 491 -1.56 -20.41 -4.48
N ASP A 492 -2.68 -20.91 -3.95
CA ASP A 492 -2.97 -20.97 -2.51
C ASP A 492 -3.71 -22.29 -2.32
N VAL A 493 -2.93 -23.37 -2.37
CA VAL A 493 -3.42 -24.74 -2.40
C VAL A 493 -3.39 -25.31 -0.99
N VAL A 494 -4.31 -26.22 -0.68
CA VAL A 494 -4.32 -26.90 0.62
C VAL A 494 -3.94 -28.35 0.43
N ILE A 495 -2.93 -28.78 1.17
CA ILE A 495 -2.36 -30.12 1.10
C ILE A 495 -2.71 -30.85 2.40
N PRO A 496 -3.15 -32.13 2.33
CA PRO A 496 -3.32 -32.95 3.51
C PRO A 496 -2.03 -33.04 4.35
N MET A 497 -2.18 -32.98 5.68
CA MET A 497 -1.03 -32.84 6.60
C MET A 497 0.01 -33.96 6.47
N ASP A 498 -0.43 -35.17 6.12
CA ASP A 498 0.41 -36.36 5.88
C ASP A 498 1.20 -36.28 4.57
N ARG A 499 0.79 -35.44 3.61
CA ARG A 499 1.40 -35.28 2.28
C ARG A 499 2.29 -34.03 2.15
N ILE A 500 2.37 -33.18 3.18
CA ILE A 500 3.22 -31.97 3.19
C ILE A 500 4.69 -32.29 2.85
N PRO A 501 5.33 -33.37 3.38
CA PRO A 501 6.70 -33.72 3.00
C PRO A 501 6.88 -34.06 1.53
N ASP A 502 5.92 -34.76 0.92
CA ASP A 502 5.95 -35.10 -0.51
C ASP A 502 5.83 -33.84 -1.36
N PHE A 503 4.93 -32.93 -0.99
CA PHE A 503 4.74 -31.67 -1.70
C PHE A 503 5.98 -30.78 -1.63
N ALA A 504 6.71 -30.77 -0.50
CA ALA A 504 7.97 -30.05 -0.38
C ALA A 504 9.03 -30.57 -1.37
N LEU A 505 9.16 -31.90 -1.51
CA LEU A 505 10.08 -32.53 -2.48
C LEU A 505 9.68 -32.21 -3.93
N PHE A 506 8.38 -32.22 -4.23
CA PHE A 506 7.87 -31.81 -5.54
C PHE A 506 8.25 -30.36 -5.88
N LEU A 507 8.12 -29.43 -4.93
CA LEU A 507 8.50 -28.03 -5.12
C LEU A 507 10.02 -27.84 -5.33
N GLU A 508 10.85 -28.68 -4.72
CA GLU A 508 12.30 -28.69 -4.97
C GLU A 508 12.60 -29.17 -6.39
N GLN A 509 11.96 -30.27 -6.79
CA GLN A 509 12.12 -30.88 -8.11
C GLN A 509 11.68 -29.92 -9.23
N ILE A 510 10.51 -29.29 -9.11
CA ILE A 510 10.01 -28.37 -10.13
C ILE A 510 10.89 -27.11 -10.28
N ASN A 511 11.50 -26.62 -9.19
CA ASN A 511 12.45 -25.49 -9.26
C ASN A 511 13.74 -25.88 -10.00
N LEU A 512 14.25 -27.10 -9.78
CA LEU A 512 15.41 -27.63 -10.51
C LEU A 512 15.09 -27.70 -12.00
N GLU A 513 13.96 -28.30 -12.36
CA GLU A 513 13.50 -28.43 -13.74
C GLU A 513 13.36 -27.07 -14.43
N CYS A 514 12.73 -26.09 -13.76
CA CYS A 514 12.59 -24.73 -14.28
C CYS A 514 13.95 -24.05 -14.52
N THR A 515 14.89 -24.20 -13.59
CA THR A 515 16.23 -23.64 -13.74
C THR A 515 16.99 -24.32 -14.88
N ALA A 516 16.91 -25.64 -14.99
CA ALA A 516 17.53 -26.41 -16.04
C ALA A 516 16.91 -26.11 -17.42
N ALA A 517 15.59 -25.89 -17.50
CA ALA A 517 14.89 -25.50 -18.72
C ALA A 517 15.35 -24.13 -19.23
N SER A 518 15.48 -23.15 -18.33
CA SER A 518 16.03 -21.83 -18.66
C SER A 518 17.48 -21.91 -19.14
N TYR A 519 18.33 -22.71 -18.48
CA TYR A 519 19.71 -22.96 -18.90
C TYR A 519 19.78 -23.64 -20.27
N ARG A 520 18.96 -24.67 -20.49
CA ARG A 520 18.84 -25.36 -21.79
C ARG A 520 18.45 -24.38 -22.89
N HIS A 521 17.47 -23.51 -22.65
CA HIS A 521 17.06 -22.48 -23.60
C HIS A 521 18.20 -21.50 -23.90
N ALA A 522 18.93 -21.05 -22.89
CA ALA A 522 20.11 -20.20 -23.08
C ALA A 522 21.16 -20.88 -23.98
N LEU A 523 21.45 -22.16 -23.75
CA LEU A 523 22.36 -22.93 -24.60
C LEU A 523 21.83 -23.08 -26.03
N GLN A 524 20.52 -23.30 -26.23
CA GLN A 524 19.89 -23.32 -27.56
C GLN A 524 20.11 -22.00 -28.30
N GLU A 525 19.90 -20.86 -27.63
CA GLU A 525 20.11 -19.54 -28.22
C GLU A 525 21.58 -19.27 -28.54
N VAL A 526 22.51 -19.73 -27.69
CA VAL A 526 23.94 -19.66 -28.00
C VAL A 526 24.28 -20.49 -29.24
N GLY A 527 23.74 -21.71 -29.36
CA GLY A 527 23.93 -22.57 -30.51
C GLY A 527 23.36 -22.01 -31.82
N ARG A 528 22.34 -21.15 -31.74
CA ARG A 528 21.76 -20.43 -32.90
C ARG A 528 22.56 -19.21 -33.33
N LEU A 529 23.57 -18.77 -32.57
CA LEU A 529 24.35 -17.61 -32.93
C LEU A 529 25.20 -17.87 -34.20
N PRO A 530 25.14 -16.99 -35.21
CA PRO A 530 26.02 -17.08 -36.37
C PRO A 530 27.49 -17.02 -35.94
N GLY A 531 28.25 -18.07 -36.27
CA GLY A 531 29.67 -18.21 -35.92
C GLY A 531 29.96 -19.09 -34.70
N PHE A 532 28.95 -19.66 -34.03
CA PHE A 532 29.15 -20.60 -32.93
C PHE A 532 29.47 -22.03 -33.44
N PRO A 533 30.50 -22.73 -32.92
CA PRO A 533 30.85 -24.07 -33.38
C PRO A 533 30.02 -25.16 -32.70
N MET A 534 29.05 -25.74 -33.41
CA MET A 534 28.17 -26.81 -32.88
C MET A 534 28.89 -28.11 -32.50
N GLU A 535 30.12 -28.32 -32.97
CA GLU A 535 30.94 -29.49 -32.64
C GLU A 535 31.62 -29.39 -31.26
N ASP A 536 31.43 -28.29 -30.53
CA ASP A 536 32.03 -28.10 -29.21
C ASP A 536 31.55 -29.17 -28.21
N LYS A 537 32.50 -29.97 -27.71
CA LYS A 537 32.20 -31.11 -26.83
C LYS A 537 31.71 -30.68 -25.45
N ASP A 538 32.23 -29.59 -24.89
CA ASP A 538 31.82 -29.11 -23.58
C ASP A 538 30.40 -28.55 -23.65
N PHE A 539 30.09 -27.77 -24.70
CA PHE A 539 28.75 -27.29 -24.98
C PHE A 539 27.75 -28.43 -25.12
N ASN A 540 28.06 -29.45 -25.92
CA ASN A 540 27.17 -30.60 -26.13
C ASN A 540 26.95 -31.42 -24.84
N ARG A 541 27.98 -31.54 -23.98
CA ARG A 541 27.85 -32.19 -22.66
C ARG A 541 26.92 -31.40 -21.75
N GLU A 542 27.13 -30.09 -21.63
CA GLU A 542 26.30 -29.22 -20.79
C GLU A 542 24.86 -29.17 -21.30
N PHE A 543 24.65 -29.10 -22.61
CA PHE A 543 23.33 -29.15 -23.23
C PHE A 543 22.59 -30.44 -22.87
N SER A 544 23.27 -31.59 -22.95
CA SER A 544 22.69 -32.89 -22.60
C SER A 544 22.34 -32.95 -21.10
N GLN A 545 23.20 -32.43 -20.23
CA GLN A 545 22.94 -32.42 -18.78
C GLN A 545 21.79 -31.47 -18.41
N ALA A 546 21.75 -30.26 -18.97
CA ALA A 546 20.64 -29.33 -18.80
C ALA A 546 19.32 -29.94 -19.32
N SER A 547 19.36 -30.66 -20.44
CA SER A 547 18.18 -31.33 -21.00
C SER A 547 17.65 -32.44 -20.09
N LYS A 548 18.54 -33.29 -19.53
CA LYS A 548 18.15 -34.35 -18.57
C LYS A 548 17.55 -33.77 -17.28
N ALA A 549 18.15 -32.70 -16.75
CA ALA A 549 17.61 -32.07 -15.56
C ALA A 549 16.25 -31.38 -15.85
N ALA A 550 16.09 -30.78 -17.03
CA ALA A 550 14.82 -30.16 -17.43
C ALA A 550 13.68 -31.18 -17.68
N SER A 551 14.01 -32.44 -18.02
CA SER A 551 13.02 -33.53 -18.17
C SER A 551 12.69 -34.26 -16.86
N GLY A 552 13.33 -33.91 -15.74
CA GLY A 552 13.15 -34.58 -14.46
C GLY A 552 14.00 -35.84 -14.27
N ASP A 553 14.95 -36.13 -15.17
CA ASP A 553 15.84 -37.31 -15.07
C ASP A 553 16.97 -37.11 -14.03
N VAL A 554 17.07 -35.92 -13.44
CA VAL A 554 18.02 -35.58 -12.36
C VAL A 554 17.20 -35.20 -11.12
N ALA A 555 17.49 -35.84 -10.00
CA ALA A 555 16.80 -35.57 -8.74
C ALA A 555 17.34 -34.29 -8.07
N ALA A 556 16.43 -33.49 -7.49
CA ALA A 556 16.79 -32.32 -6.69
C ALA A 556 17.65 -32.66 -5.45
N ALA A 557 17.60 -33.91 -4.98
CA ALA A 557 18.48 -34.40 -3.92
C ALA A 557 19.97 -34.47 -4.35
N ASP A 558 20.23 -34.68 -5.64
CA ASP A 558 21.58 -34.79 -6.19
C ASP A 558 22.16 -33.42 -6.55
N VAL A 559 21.34 -32.58 -7.21
CA VAL A 559 21.69 -31.23 -7.65
C VAL A 559 20.53 -30.29 -7.35
N SER A 560 20.77 -29.28 -6.51
CA SER A 560 19.78 -28.25 -6.23
C SER A 560 19.62 -27.27 -7.40
N ASP A 561 18.50 -26.56 -7.44
CA ASP A 561 18.27 -25.51 -8.44
C ASP A 561 19.27 -24.34 -8.30
N VAL A 562 19.80 -24.11 -7.11
CA VAL A 562 20.85 -23.11 -6.85
C VAL A 562 22.17 -23.55 -7.49
N GLU A 563 22.60 -24.79 -7.25
CA GLU A 563 23.81 -25.37 -7.86
C GLU A 563 23.68 -25.40 -9.40
N MET A 564 22.50 -25.71 -9.93
CA MET A 564 22.24 -25.67 -11.38
C MET A 564 22.36 -24.25 -11.95
N ALA A 565 21.87 -23.23 -11.23
CA ALA A 565 21.97 -21.84 -11.66
C ALA A 565 23.42 -21.34 -11.66
N GLU A 566 24.18 -21.62 -10.59
CA GLU A 566 25.60 -21.26 -10.49
C GLU A 566 26.42 -21.94 -11.60
N ARG A 567 26.12 -23.21 -11.89
CA ARG A 567 26.72 -23.94 -13.01
C ARG A 567 26.42 -23.28 -14.36
N ALA A 568 25.16 -22.91 -14.60
CA ALA A 568 24.73 -22.26 -15.83
C ALA A 568 25.46 -20.92 -16.06
N GLU A 569 25.52 -20.08 -15.02
CA GLU A 569 26.22 -18.79 -15.06
C GLU A 569 27.71 -18.97 -15.31
N ALA A 570 28.36 -19.87 -14.57
CA ALA A 570 29.79 -20.16 -14.73
C ALA A 570 30.10 -20.65 -16.15
N PHE A 571 29.29 -21.55 -16.71
CA PHE A 571 29.53 -22.07 -18.04
C PHE A 571 29.30 -21.03 -19.15
N LEU A 572 28.26 -20.19 -19.04
CA LEU A 572 28.04 -19.10 -19.98
C LEU A 572 29.17 -18.07 -19.96
N GLU A 573 29.78 -17.82 -18.79
CA GLU A 573 30.97 -16.96 -18.69
C GLU A 573 32.20 -17.62 -19.36
N VAL A 574 32.40 -18.93 -19.18
CA VAL A 574 33.44 -19.69 -19.90
C VAL A 574 33.24 -19.61 -21.42
N LEU A 575 32.00 -19.75 -21.91
CA LEU A 575 31.70 -19.61 -23.35
C LEU A 575 31.97 -18.20 -23.86
N LYS A 576 31.66 -17.17 -23.07
CA LYS A 576 31.94 -15.77 -23.39
C LYS A 576 33.45 -15.51 -23.50
N GLU A 577 34.25 -16.08 -22.61
CA GLU A 577 35.72 -16.00 -22.68
C GLU A 577 36.28 -16.75 -23.88
N LYS A 578 35.81 -17.99 -24.11
CA LYS A 578 36.24 -18.85 -25.22
C LYS A 578 35.88 -18.26 -26.60
N TYR A 579 34.71 -17.62 -26.70
CA TYR A 579 34.18 -17.02 -27.94
C TYR A 579 34.01 -15.51 -27.79
N SER A 580 35.13 -14.80 -27.58
CA SER A 580 35.17 -13.35 -27.35
C SER A 580 34.43 -12.51 -28.41
N HIS A 581 34.41 -12.95 -29.67
CA HIS A 581 33.67 -12.31 -30.76
C HIS A 581 32.14 -12.38 -30.62
N LEU A 582 31.62 -13.34 -29.84
CA LEU A 582 30.20 -13.49 -29.49
C LEU A 582 29.86 -12.97 -28.09
N ALA A 583 30.85 -12.51 -27.32
CA ALA A 583 30.71 -12.17 -25.90
C ALA A 583 29.49 -11.28 -25.60
N LYS A 584 29.27 -10.22 -26.38
CA LYS A 584 28.12 -9.31 -26.20
C LYS A 584 26.77 -10.01 -26.39
N LYS A 585 26.68 -10.97 -27.32
CA LYS A 585 25.44 -11.74 -27.56
C LYS A 585 25.23 -12.78 -26.46
N ILE A 586 26.29 -13.48 -26.06
CA ILE A 586 26.25 -14.45 -24.95
C ILE A 586 25.86 -13.75 -23.64
N SER A 587 26.41 -12.56 -23.34
CA SER A 587 25.99 -11.77 -22.18
C SER A 587 24.51 -11.43 -22.23
N LYS A 588 23.96 -11.02 -23.39
CA LYS A 588 22.52 -10.77 -23.52
C LYS A 588 21.67 -12.02 -23.27
N ILE A 589 22.13 -13.19 -23.73
CA ILE A 589 21.43 -14.46 -23.51
C ILE A 589 21.46 -14.84 -22.03
N ARG A 590 22.62 -14.69 -21.36
CA ARG A 590 22.75 -14.90 -19.91
C ARG A 590 21.85 -13.95 -19.13
N ASP A 591 21.85 -12.66 -19.45
CA ASP A 591 21.03 -11.66 -18.77
C ASP A 591 19.52 -11.95 -18.99
N TYR A 592 19.14 -12.45 -20.17
CA TYR A 592 17.76 -12.93 -20.42
C TYR A 592 17.42 -14.16 -19.60
N MET A 593 18.29 -15.18 -19.58
CA MET A 593 18.12 -16.40 -18.78
C MET A 593 17.88 -16.08 -17.30
N GLU A 594 18.69 -15.18 -16.73
CA GLU A 594 18.54 -14.76 -15.33
C GLU A 594 17.20 -14.06 -15.09
N ALA A 595 16.80 -13.17 -16.00
CA ALA A 595 15.58 -12.37 -15.90
C ALA A 595 14.28 -13.15 -16.20
N SER A 596 14.34 -14.19 -17.04
CA SER A 596 13.18 -14.99 -17.47
C SER A 596 13.05 -16.33 -16.74
N ARG A 597 14.04 -16.74 -15.92
CA ARG A 597 13.97 -17.98 -15.15
C ARG A 597 12.76 -18.01 -14.21
N ILE A 598 11.88 -18.99 -14.42
CA ILE A 598 10.76 -19.30 -13.53
C ILE A 598 11.29 -19.75 -12.17
N VAL A 599 10.74 -19.17 -11.10
CA VAL A 599 11.00 -19.60 -9.73
C VAL A 599 9.71 -19.77 -8.97
N VAL A 600 9.61 -20.91 -8.30
CA VAL A 600 8.46 -21.35 -7.53
C VAL A 600 8.79 -21.12 -6.06
N ALA A 601 8.34 -19.99 -5.52
CA ALA A 601 8.53 -19.63 -4.12
C ALA A 601 7.32 -20.08 -3.30
N SER A 602 7.55 -20.75 -2.17
CA SER A 602 6.47 -21.25 -1.30
C SER A 602 6.60 -20.71 0.11
N HIS A 603 5.46 -20.32 0.68
CA HIS A 603 5.29 -20.10 2.10
C HIS A 603 3.97 -20.73 2.54
N MET A 604 3.83 -21.10 3.80
CA MET A 604 2.73 -21.92 4.25
C MET A 604 2.15 -21.40 5.57
N HIS A 605 0.81 -21.43 5.69
CA HIS A 605 0.16 -21.55 6.99
C HIS A 605 0.30 -23.02 7.41
N ALA A 606 1.48 -23.36 7.88
CA ALA A 606 1.96 -24.73 8.03
C ALA A 606 1.01 -25.61 8.83
N GLY A 607 0.40 -25.04 9.87
CA GLY A 607 -0.53 -25.76 10.74
C GLY A 607 -1.85 -26.20 10.06
N ASP A 608 -2.26 -25.52 8.99
CA ASP A 608 -3.51 -25.83 8.28
C ASP A 608 -3.27 -26.59 6.96
N GLY A 609 -2.01 -26.85 6.61
CA GLY A 609 -1.62 -27.41 5.32
C GLY A 609 -1.87 -26.46 4.14
N ASN A 610 -2.10 -25.16 4.41
CA ASN A 610 -2.36 -24.18 3.34
C ASN A 610 -1.05 -23.57 2.80
N CYS A 611 -0.68 -23.97 1.58
CA CYS A 611 0.55 -23.64 0.87
C CYS A 611 0.32 -22.54 -0.19
N HIS A 612 0.97 -21.40 0.01
CA HIS A 612 0.99 -20.29 -0.93
C HIS A 612 2.18 -20.41 -1.89
N VAL A 613 1.93 -20.88 -3.10
CA VAL A 613 2.92 -21.01 -4.17
C VAL A 613 2.88 -19.78 -5.08
N ASN A 614 3.99 -19.06 -5.15
CA ASN A 614 4.10 -17.76 -5.81
C ASN A 614 5.13 -17.86 -6.93
N ILE A 615 4.73 -17.49 -8.15
CA ILE A 615 5.55 -17.56 -9.35
C ILE A 615 5.70 -16.14 -9.93
N PRO A 616 6.78 -15.41 -9.60
CA PRO A 616 7.06 -14.09 -10.16
C PRO A 616 7.29 -14.17 -11.67
N VAL A 617 6.56 -13.37 -12.45
CA VAL A 617 6.63 -13.42 -13.91
C VAL A 617 6.60 -12.03 -14.54
N ASN A 618 7.33 -11.84 -15.64
CA ASN A 618 7.29 -10.62 -16.43
C ASN A 618 6.13 -10.73 -17.43
N SER A 619 5.01 -10.05 -17.16
CA SER A 619 3.81 -10.16 -17.98
C SER A 619 3.95 -9.65 -19.43
N ASN A 620 5.07 -9.02 -19.77
CA ASN A 620 5.40 -8.57 -21.12
C ASN A 620 6.11 -9.64 -21.96
N ASP A 621 6.57 -10.72 -21.32
CA ASP A 621 7.25 -11.84 -21.91
C ASP A 621 6.25 -13.00 -22.05
N ALA A 622 5.84 -13.27 -23.29
CA ALA A 622 4.81 -14.26 -23.59
C ALA A 622 5.30 -15.69 -23.29
N GLN A 623 6.58 -15.98 -23.58
CA GLN A 623 7.17 -17.29 -23.31
C GLN A 623 7.25 -17.53 -21.81
N MET A 624 7.76 -16.54 -21.06
CA MET A 624 7.84 -16.65 -19.60
C MET A 624 6.45 -16.81 -18.96
N LEU A 625 5.42 -16.14 -19.51
CA LEU A 625 4.04 -16.27 -19.01
C LEU A 625 3.47 -17.66 -19.27
N GLU A 626 3.68 -18.22 -20.46
CA GLU A 626 3.26 -19.58 -20.82
C GLU A 626 3.94 -20.63 -19.93
N GLU A 627 5.26 -20.55 -19.77
CA GLU A 627 6.03 -21.44 -18.88
C GLU A 627 5.55 -21.32 -17.42
N ALA A 628 5.24 -20.10 -16.95
CA ALA A 628 4.69 -19.90 -15.60
C ALA A 628 3.28 -20.50 -15.43
N GLU A 629 2.42 -20.37 -16.43
CA GLU A 629 1.06 -20.95 -16.43
C GLU A 629 1.12 -22.48 -16.43
N GLU A 630 2.04 -23.09 -17.19
CA GLU A 630 2.28 -24.54 -17.17
C GLU A 630 2.74 -25.03 -15.80
N VAL A 631 3.68 -24.32 -15.18
CA VAL A 631 4.17 -24.64 -13.83
C VAL A 631 3.03 -24.52 -12.80
N ALA A 632 2.21 -23.47 -12.87
CA ALA A 632 1.05 -23.32 -11.99
C ALA A 632 0.05 -24.48 -12.17
N ALA A 633 -0.19 -24.91 -13.42
CA ALA A 633 -1.06 -26.06 -13.71
C ALA A 633 -0.51 -27.37 -13.12
N ARG A 634 0.81 -27.59 -13.19
CA ARG A 634 1.46 -28.75 -12.55
C ARG A 634 1.31 -28.74 -11.03
N VAL A 635 1.48 -27.57 -10.39
CA VAL A 635 1.25 -27.43 -8.94
C VAL A 635 -0.19 -27.74 -8.55
N MET A 636 -1.17 -27.28 -9.34
CA MET A 636 -2.59 -27.56 -9.11
C MET A 636 -2.92 -29.04 -9.28
N ALA A 637 -2.39 -29.68 -10.32
CA ALA A 637 -2.57 -31.10 -10.57
C ALA A 637 -1.99 -31.95 -9.43
N GLU A 638 -0.75 -31.67 -9.02
CA GLU A 638 -0.08 -32.38 -7.92
C GLU A 638 -0.89 -32.25 -6.62
N CYS A 639 -1.39 -31.05 -6.30
CA CYS A 639 -2.24 -30.83 -5.13
C CYS A 639 -3.49 -31.73 -5.16
N GLN A 640 -4.17 -31.81 -6.30
CA GLN A 640 -5.36 -32.65 -6.45
C GLN A 640 -5.04 -34.16 -6.37
N GLU A 641 -3.92 -34.60 -6.97
CA GLU A 641 -3.45 -35.98 -6.88
C GLU A 641 -3.09 -36.39 -5.45
N MET A 642 -2.63 -35.44 -4.63
CA MET A 642 -2.38 -35.65 -3.20
C MET A 642 -3.64 -35.63 -2.33
N GLY A 643 -4.83 -35.41 -2.90
CA GLY A 643 -6.09 -35.31 -2.16
C GLY A 643 -6.33 -33.93 -1.52
N GLY A 644 -5.62 -32.91 -2.00
CA GLY A 644 -5.77 -31.51 -1.59
C GLY A 644 -6.81 -30.74 -2.40
N GLU A 645 -6.89 -29.43 -2.14
CA GLU A 645 -7.81 -28.51 -2.82
C GLU A 645 -7.10 -27.28 -3.38
N VAL A 646 -7.60 -26.78 -4.51
CA VAL A 646 -6.98 -25.68 -5.29
C VAL A 646 -7.06 -24.32 -4.60
N SER A 647 -7.86 -24.19 -3.54
CA SER A 647 -7.97 -22.95 -2.77
C SER A 647 -8.20 -23.14 -1.28
N GLY A 648 -7.32 -22.54 -0.47
CA GLY A 648 -7.44 -22.49 0.99
C GLY A 648 -8.11 -21.23 1.55
N GLU A 649 -7.84 -20.05 0.99
CA GLU A 649 -8.37 -18.78 1.54
C GLU A 649 -8.61 -17.66 0.51
N HIS A 650 -7.96 -17.69 -0.65
CA HIS A 650 -8.03 -16.59 -1.63
C HIS A 650 -9.27 -16.60 -2.55
N GLY A 651 -10.07 -17.67 -2.50
CA GLY A 651 -11.19 -17.90 -3.41
C GLY A 651 -10.78 -18.54 -4.74
N ILE A 652 -11.70 -18.57 -5.70
CA ILE A 652 -11.50 -19.17 -7.02
C ILE A 652 -11.38 -18.10 -8.10
N GLY A 653 -12.27 -17.10 -8.07
CA GLY A 653 -12.32 -15.99 -9.02
C GLY A 653 -12.20 -16.41 -10.48
N ILE A 654 -11.36 -15.72 -11.23
CA ILE A 654 -11.04 -15.99 -12.63
C ILE A 654 -9.70 -16.73 -12.81
N THR A 655 -8.82 -16.68 -11.81
CA THR A 655 -7.46 -17.26 -11.93
C THR A 655 -7.46 -18.77 -11.72
N LYS A 656 -8.34 -19.29 -10.86
CA LYS A 656 -8.38 -20.73 -10.52
C LYS A 656 -9.56 -21.47 -11.13
N ILE A 657 -10.43 -20.77 -11.87
CA ILE A 657 -11.69 -21.35 -12.38
C ILE A 657 -11.47 -22.51 -13.36
N ALA A 658 -10.32 -22.54 -14.05
CA ALA A 658 -9.92 -23.63 -14.92
C ALA A 658 -9.75 -24.96 -14.16
N PHE A 659 -9.27 -24.90 -12.92
CA PHE A 659 -9.02 -26.05 -12.04
C PHE A 659 -10.20 -26.37 -11.12
N PHE A 660 -11.23 -25.54 -11.12
CA PHE A 660 -12.41 -25.74 -10.28
C PHE A 660 -13.24 -26.94 -10.77
N SER A 661 -13.62 -27.82 -9.84
CA SER A 661 -14.31 -29.05 -10.19
C SER A 661 -15.68 -28.76 -10.82
N LYS A 662 -16.05 -29.60 -11.80
CA LYS A 662 -17.29 -29.39 -12.55
C LYS A 662 -18.51 -29.56 -11.63
N GLU A 663 -18.50 -30.53 -10.72
CA GLU A 663 -19.62 -30.76 -9.81
C GLU A 663 -19.86 -29.56 -8.88
N LYS A 664 -18.78 -28.99 -8.30
CA LYS A 664 -18.88 -27.82 -7.41
C LYS A 664 -19.35 -26.57 -8.19
N MET A 665 -18.87 -26.41 -9.43
CA MET A 665 -19.29 -25.33 -10.33
C MET A 665 -20.77 -25.45 -10.70
N ASP A 666 -21.24 -26.65 -11.07
CA ASP A 666 -22.64 -26.87 -11.45
C ASP A 666 -23.59 -26.73 -10.25
N ALA A 667 -23.16 -27.12 -9.04
CA ALA A 667 -23.92 -26.87 -7.82
C ALA A 667 -24.10 -25.38 -7.54
N LEU A 668 -23.03 -24.58 -7.70
CA LEU A 668 -23.12 -23.12 -7.57
C LEU A 668 -23.97 -22.51 -8.71
N ARG A 669 -23.83 -23.00 -9.95
CA ARG A 669 -24.63 -22.55 -11.09
C ARG A 669 -26.12 -22.73 -10.83
N ALA A 670 -26.53 -23.92 -10.40
CA ALA A 670 -27.93 -24.22 -10.06
C ALA A 670 -28.44 -23.32 -8.92
N PHE A 671 -27.60 -23.06 -7.91
CA PHE A 671 -27.94 -22.10 -6.85
C PHE A 671 -28.13 -20.69 -7.41
N LYS A 672 -27.19 -20.21 -8.24
CA LYS A 672 -27.19 -18.86 -8.81
C LYS A 672 -28.38 -18.64 -9.76
N GLU A 673 -28.68 -19.58 -10.64
CA GLU A 673 -29.84 -19.50 -11.55
C GLU A 673 -31.17 -19.33 -10.81
N ARG A 674 -31.28 -19.90 -9.60
CA ARG A 674 -32.47 -19.76 -8.76
C ARG A 674 -32.58 -18.39 -8.09
N VAL A 675 -31.46 -17.82 -7.61
CA VAL A 675 -31.48 -16.57 -6.81
C VAL A 675 -31.20 -15.31 -7.62
N ASP A 676 -30.52 -15.44 -8.77
CA ASP A 676 -30.13 -14.38 -9.69
C ASP A 676 -30.35 -14.81 -11.16
N PRO A 677 -31.61 -15.04 -11.58
CA PRO A 677 -31.92 -15.54 -12.93
C PRO A 677 -31.55 -14.56 -14.05
N ARG A 678 -31.30 -13.29 -13.72
CA ARG A 678 -30.87 -12.25 -14.67
C ARG A 678 -29.36 -12.08 -14.71
N ASP A 679 -28.61 -12.82 -13.89
CA ASP A 679 -27.15 -12.76 -13.79
C ASP A 679 -26.66 -11.32 -13.59
N VAL A 680 -27.31 -10.59 -12.67
CA VAL A 680 -27.00 -9.19 -12.32
C VAL A 680 -25.82 -9.12 -11.38
N MET A 681 -25.69 -10.06 -10.44
CA MET A 681 -24.68 -10.03 -9.38
C MET A 681 -23.42 -10.76 -9.81
N ASN A 682 -22.32 -10.01 -9.90
CA ASN A 682 -21.00 -10.45 -10.30
C ASN A 682 -20.99 -11.48 -11.45
N PRO A 683 -21.50 -11.10 -12.64
CA PRO A 683 -21.76 -12.06 -13.71
C PRO A 683 -20.51 -12.68 -14.29
N ALA A 684 -20.70 -13.91 -14.79
CA ALA A 684 -19.70 -14.75 -15.43
C ALA A 684 -18.57 -15.26 -14.51
N LYS A 685 -18.66 -15.06 -13.19
CA LYS A 685 -17.68 -15.59 -12.23
C LYS A 685 -18.18 -16.90 -11.65
N LEU A 686 -17.25 -17.80 -11.34
CA LEU A 686 -17.46 -19.05 -10.62
C LEU A 686 -18.37 -20.11 -11.26
N VAL A 687 -19.17 -19.75 -12.27
CA VAL A 687 -20.16 -20.65 -12.90
C VAL A 687 -19.84 -21.00 -14.36
N TYR A 688 -18.76 -20.46 -14.93
CA TYR A 688 -18.27 -20.82 -16.26
C TYR A 688 -16.78 -21.11 -16.17
N ARG A 689 -16.33 -22.18 -16.83
CA ARG A 689 -14.91 -22.50 -16.95
C ARG A 689 -14.21 -21.55 -17.92
N ASP A 690 -14.82 -21.32 -19.07
CA ASP A 690 -14.31 -20.37 -20.05
C ASP A 690 -14.71 -18.95 -19.68
N LEU A 691 -13.70 -18.07 -19.61
CA LEU A 691 -13.93 -16.66 -19.33
C LEU A 691 -14.52 -15.96 -20.57
N PRO A 692 -15.48 -15.02 -20.40
CA PRO A 692 -16.12 -14.35 -21.53
C PRO A 692 -15.17 -13.47 -22.35
N VAL A 693 -14.07 -13.04 -21.74
CA VAL A 693 -13.02 -12.22 -22.35
C VAL A 693 -11.69 -12.64 -21.77
N ARG A 694 -10.64 -12.75 -22.60
CA ARG A 694 -9.30 -13.08 -22.10
C ARG A 694 -8.77 -11.98 -21.16
N PRO A 695 -8.35 -12.33 -19.92
CA PRO A 695 -7.73 -11.38 -19.02
C PRO A 695 -6.38 -10.89 -19.56
N PHE A 696 -6.00 -9.66 -19.21
CA PHE A 696 -4.71 -9.07 -19.57
C PHE A 696 -4.18 -8.18 -18.45
N THR A 697 -2.88 -7.89 -18.49
CA THR A 697 -2.21 -6.95 -17.58
C THR A 697 -1.66 -5.75 -18.34
N PHE A 698 -1.41 -4.65 -17.62
CA PHE A 698 -0.70 -3.50 -18.18
C PHE A 698 0.82 -3.74 -18.18
N SER A 699 1.47 -3.40 -19.28
CA SER A 699 2.88 -3.66 -19.53
C SER A 699 3.73 -2.39 -19.37
N PHE A 700 4.24 -2.16 -18.16
CA PHE A 700 5.18 -1.07 -17.89
C PHE A 700 6.43 -1.17 -18.76
N ASN A 701 6.97 -2.37 -18.96
CA ASN A 701 8.20 -2.58 -19.73
C ASN A 701 8.04 -2.22 -21.21
N ARG A 702 6.90 -2.57 -21.84
CA ARG A 702 6.62 -2.16 -23.23
C ARG A 702 6.52 -0.65 -23.34
N LEU A 703 5.78 0.01 -22.44
CA LEU A 703 5.68 1.48 -22.43
C LEU A 703 7.04 2.16 -22.20
N ILE A 704 7.83 1.66 -21.26
CA ILE A 704 9.19 2.19 -20.99
C ILE A 704 10.09 2.04 -22.21
N ARG A 705 10.04 0.90 -22.90
CA ARG A 705 10.81 0.66 -24.12
C ARG A 705 10.39 1.63 -25.22
N ASP A 706 9.09 1.77 -25.47
CA ASP A 706 8.57 2.60 -26.55
C ASP A 706 8.83 4.09 -26.27
N ILE A 707 8.80 4.53 -25.00
CA ILE A 707 9.25 5.88 -24.59
C ILE A 707 10.76 6.04 -24.80
N ARG A 708 11.58 5.03 -24.47
CA ARG A 708 13.04 5.09 -24.63
C ARG A 708 13.45 5.24 -26.09
N GLU A 709 12.77 4.54 -26.98
CA GLU A 709 12.98 4.57 -28.44
C GLU A 709 12.39 5.83 -29.11
N SER A 710 11.55 6.58 -28.38
CA SER A 710 10.97 7.83 -28.86
C SER A 710 11.93 9.03 -28.79
N GLY A 711 11.60 10.08 -29.56
CA GLY A 711 12.26 11.39 -29.51
C GLY A 711 11.62 12.39 -28.52
N LEU A 712 10.90 11.91 -27.49
CA LEU A 712 10.16 12.78 -26.57
C LEU A 712 11.08 13.60 -25.64
N PRO A 713 10.75 14.88 -25.36
CA PRO A 713 11.60 15.78 -24.57
C PRO A 713 11.75 15.35 -23.10
N ASP A 714 10.69 14.85 -22.45
CA ASP A 714 10.68 14.46 -21.03
C ASP A 714 10.83 12.95 -20.81
N LYS A 715 11.37 12.21 -21.79
CA LYS A 715 11.40 10.73 -21.74
C LYS A 715 12.06 10.17 -20.47
N ASP A 716 13.12 10.80 -19.98
CA ASP A 716 13.83 10.32 -18.79
C ASP A 716 12.98 10.46 -17.52
N LYS A 717 12.22 11.56 -17.40
CA LYS A 717 11.26 11.74 -16.29
C LYS A 717 10.13 10.72 -16.36
N LEU A 718 9.57 10.48 -17.56
CA LEU A 718 8.51 9.50 -17.76
C LEU A 718 8.97 8.08 -17.43
N ILE A 719 10.17 7.70 -17.90
CA ILE A 719 10.78 6.40 -17.59
C ILE A 719 11.00 6.28 -16.08
N HIS A 720 11.56 7.30 -15.42
CA HIS A 720 11.77 7.28 -13.97
C HIS A 720 10.46 7.12 -13.18
N LEU A 721 9.38 7.78 -13.61
CA LEU A 721 8.06 7.62 -12.99
C LEU A 721 7.55 6.18 -13.11
N LEU A 722 7.62 5.58 -14.31
CA LEU A 722 7.15 4.22 -14.58
C LEU A 722 7.98 3.16 -13.84
N THR A 723 9.32 3.27 -13.87
CA THR A 723 10.22 2.33 -13.18
C THR A 723 10.06 2.40 -11.66
N SER A 724 9.73 3.58 -11.11
CA SER A 724 9.49 3.75 -9.67
C SER A 724 8.23 3.05 -9.17
N ILE A 725 7.22 2.85 -10.03
CA ILE A 725 5.91 2.34 -9.62
C ILE A 725 5.63 0.91 -10.08
N GLN A 726 6.31 0.41 -11.11
CA GLN A 726 6.04 -0.90 -11.71
C GLN A 726 6.08 -2.06 -10.71
N VAL A 727 6.95 -1.99 -9.69
CA VAL A 727 7.10 -3.05 -8.67
C VAL A 727 5.98 -3.07 -7.63
N CYS A 728 4.98 -2.20 -7.73
CA CYS A 728 3.88 -2.13 -6.76
C CYS A 728 3.04 -3.41 -6.78
N THR A 729 2.98 -4.14 -5.66
CA THR A 729 2.22 -5.39 -5.51
C THR A 729 0.71 -5.22 -5.27
N ARG A 730 0.21 -3.98 -5.33
CA ARG A 730 -1.21 -3.64 -5.09
C ARG A 730 -1.80 -4.16 -3.76
N CYS A 731 -0.98 -4.50 -2.77
CA CYS A 731 -1.43 -5.05 -1.47
C CYS A 731 -2.28 -4.11 -0.61
N GLY A 732 -2.29 -2.79 -0.88
CA GLY A 732 -3.13 -1.83 -0.16
C GLY A 732 -2.66 -1.45 1.26
N LYS A 733 -1.55 -1.98 1.77
CA LYS A 733 -0.97 -1.60 3.08
C LYS A 733 -0.74 -0.08 3.24
N CYS A 734 -0.55 0.64 2.14
CA CYS A 734 -0.41 2.10 2.15
C CYS A 734 -1.70 2.88 2.50
N LYS A 735 -2.88 2.25 2.44
CA LYS A 735 -4.19 2.88 2.71
C LYS A 735 -4.28 3.42 4.14
N GLN A 736 -3.92 2.59 5.13
CA GLN A 736 -4.05 2.92 6.56
C GLN A 736 -3.15 4.07 7.03
N VAL A 737 -1.98 4.21 6.40
CA VAL A 737 -0.98 5.20 6.83
C VAL A 737 -1.06 6.51 6.05
N CYS A 738 -1.87 6.57 4.99
CA CYS A 738 -1.99 7.75 4.14
C CYS A 738 -2.86 8.83 4.79
N SER A 739 -2.27 9.99 5.09
CA SER A 739 -2.99 11.12 5.72
C SER A 739 -4.04 11.79 4.83
N MET A 740 -4.05 11.49 3.54
CA MET A 740 -4.96 12.05 2.54
C MET A 740 -6.12 11.10 2.15
N CYS A 741 -6.07 9.84 2.60
CA CYS A 741 -7.12 8.85 2.30
C CYS A 741 -8.33 9.12 3.20
N TYR A 742 -9.50 9.47 2.64
CA TYR A 742 -10.75 9.70 3.39
C TYR A 742 -11.92 9.00 2.68
N PRO A 743 -12.05 7.66 2.87
CA PRO A 743 -12.98 6.85 2.10
C PRO A 743 -14.45 7.23 2.33
N GLU A 744 -14.82 7.68 3.54
CA GLU A 744 -16.18 8.11 3.90
C GLU A 744 -16.66 9.36 3.13
N ARG A 745 -15.77 10.01 2.37
CA ARG A 745 -16.08 11.14 1.47
C ARG A 745 -15.48 10.92 0.06
N SER A 746 -15.37 9.68 -0.38
CA SER A 746 -14.96 9.29 -1.74
C SER A 746 -13.55 9.76 -2.14
N MET A 747 -12.67 9.99 -1.16
CA MET A 747 -11.27 10.37 -1.41
C MET A 747 -10.35 9.14 -1.32
N GLN A 748 -10.43 8.28 -2.32
CA GLN A 748 -9.63 7.04 -2.48
C GLN A 748 -8.24 7.27 -3.10
N TYR A 749 -7.71 8.49 -3.05
CA TYR A 749 -6.42 8.89 -3.63
C TYR A 749 -5.18 8.40 -2.85
N HIS A 750 -5.23 7.18 -2.32
CA HIS A 750 -4.09 6.60 -1.61
C HIS A 750 -3.02 6.08 -2.61
N PRO A 751 -1.78 5.84 -2.17
CA PRO A 751 -0.65 5.55 -3.06
C PRO A 751 -0.84 4.35 -4.01
N ARG A 752 -1.43 3.24 -3.53
CA ARG A 752 -1.74 2.08 -4.40
C ARG A 752 -2.58 2.50 -5.62
N ASN A 753 -3.70 3.18 -5.41
CA ASN A 753 -4.61 3.56 -6.49
C ASN A 753 -3.94 4.53 -7.45
N LYS A 754 -3.19 5.50 -6.91
CA LYS A 754 -2.38 6.42 -7.72
C LYS A 754 -1.38 5.72 -8.63
N ASN A 755 -0.69 4.70 -8.12
CA ASN A 755 0.26 3.93 -8.92
C ASN A 755 -0.44 3.22 -10.08
N MET A 756 -1.62 2.65 -9.85
CA MET A 756 -2.41 1.97 -10.88
C MET A 756 -2.91 2.95 -11.95
N VAL A 757 -3.45 4.10 -11.52
CA VAL A 757 -3.94 5.17 -12.41
C VAL A 757 -2.82 5.77 -13.24
N MET A 758 -1.64 5.95 -12.64
CA MET A 758 -0.50 6.61 -13.29
C MET A 758 0.07 5.82 -14.47
N GLY A 759 0.05 4.49 -14.46
CA GLY A 759 0.48 3.70 -15.63
C GLY A 759 -0.32 4.07 -16.89
N MET A 760 -1.64 4.06 -16.78
CA MET A 760 -2.56 4.38 -17.88
C MET A 760 -2.59 5.88 -18.22
N LEU A 761 -2.44 6.75 -17.22
CA LEU A 761 -2.31 8.19 -17.44
C LEU A 761 -1.03 8.52 -18.24
N LEU A 762 0.10 7.88 -17.93
CA LEU A 762 1.36 8.09 -18.64
C LEU A 762 1.36 7.46 -20.04
N GLU A 763 0.62 6.35 -20.25
CA GLU A 763 0.34 5.86 -21.60
C GLU A 763 -0.45 6.88 -22.43
N ALA A 764 -1.47 7.51 -21.84
CA ALA A 764 -2.24 8.55 -22.54
C ALA A 764 -1.39 9.79 -22.85
N VAL A 765 -0.41 10.12 -21.99
CA VAL A 765 0.57 11.19 -22.24
C VAL A 765 1.45 10.83 -23.43
N TYR A 766 2.00 9.62 -23.44
CA TYR A 766 2.78 9.10 -24.57
C TYR A 766 1.98 9.19 -25.87
N TYR A 767 0.75 8.65 -25.88
CA TYR A 767 -0.14 8.67 -27.04
C TYR A 767 -0.46 10.10 -27.52
N SER A 768 -0.74 11.03 -26.59
CA SER A 768 -0.98 12.44 -26.90
C SER A 768 0.25 13.09 -27.53
N GLN A 769 1.44 12.86 -26.99
CA GLN A 769 2.66 13.45 -27.54
C GLN A 769 3.00 12.89 -28.92
N VAL A 770 2.77 11.59 -29.14
CA VAL A 770 2.98 10.95 -30.45
C VAL A 770 2.04 11.52 -31.52
N ASN A 771 0.77 11.82 -31.17
CA ASN A 771 -0.21 12.33 -32.13
C ASN A 771 -0.20 13.86 -32.27
N LYS A 772 0.00 14.61 -31.18
CA LYS A 772 -0.15 16.07 -31.12
C LYS A 772 1.17 16.82 -30.95
N GLY A 773 2.29 16.12 -30.71
CA GLY A 773 3.60 16.73 -30.40
C GLY A 773 3.71 17.37 -29.02
N ARG A 774 2.64 17.35 -28.21
CA ARG A 774 2.56 17.92 -26.86
C ARG A 774 1.62 17.12 -25.96
N ILE A 775 1.68 17.36 -24.66
CA ILE A 775 0.75 16.78 -23.69
C ILE A 775 -0.60 17.50 -23.78
N ASP A 776 -1.71 16.75 -23.82
CA ASP A 776 -3.06 17.31 -23.79
C ASP A 776 -3.33 18.00 -22.44
N ASP A 777 -3.93 19.18 -22.48
CA ASP A 777 -4.21 20.00 -21.29
C ASP A 777 -5.12 19.27 -20.28
N ARG A 778 -5.98 18.35 -20.74
CA ARG A 778 -6.80 17.49 -19.87
C ARG A 778 -5.94 16.52 -19.07
N LEU A 779 -4.90 15.94 -19.67
CA LEU A 779 -3.99 15.01 -18.99
C LEU A 779 -3.17 15.73 -17.93
N LEU A 780 -2.69 16.95 -18.23
CA LEU A 780 -2.01 17.81 -17.26
C LEU A 780 -2.92 18.16 -16.06
N LYS A 781 -4.23 18.38 -16.30
CA LYS A 781 -5.22 18.56 -15.23
C LYS A 781 -5.37 17.31 -14.36
N TRP A 782 -5.42 16.11 -14.96
CA TRP A 782 -5.50 14.85 -14.20
C TRP A 782 -4.24 14.56 -13.38
N MET A 783 -3.06 14.81 -13.95
CA MET A 783 -1.79 14.73 -13.21
C MET A 783 -1.78 15.65 -11.99
N ARG A 784 -2.26 16.88 -12.15
CA ARG A 784 -2.38 17.87 -11.08
C ARG A 784 -3.33 17.40 -9.98
N ASP A 785 -4.52 16.94 -10.34
CA ASP A 785 -5.49 16.39 -9.37
C ASP A 785 -4.86 15.24 -8.53
N LEU A 786 -4.12 14.35 -9.18
CA LEU A 786 -3.44 13.24 -8.52
C LEU A 786 -2.40 13.73 -7.48
N VAL A 787 -1.57 14.72 -7.82
CA VAL A 787 -0.53 15.23 -6.91
C VAL A 787 -1.06 16.14 -5.81
N GLU A 788 -2.21 16.78 -6.00
CA GLU A 788 -2.86 17.62 -4.97
C GLU A 788 -3.35 16.78 -3.79
N HIS A 789 -3.66 15.50 -4.03
CA HIS A 789 -4.00 14.54 -2.98
C HIS A 789 -2.77 13.90 -2.29
N CYS A 790 -1.57 14.46 -2.42
CA CYS A 790 -0.35 13.91 -1.81
C CYS A 790 0.40 14.97 -0.99
N THR A 791 0.76 14.67 0.27
CA THR A 791 1.63 15.57 1.06
C THR A 791 3.11 15.29 0.88
N ALA A 792 3.49 14.25 0.11
CA ALA A 792 4.87 13.78 -0.04
C ALA A 792 5.57 13.42 1.31
N CYS A 793 4.84 12.90 2.30
CA CYS A 793 5.40 12.61 3.63
C CYS A 793 6.18 11.28 3.74
N GLY A 794 6.07 10.39 2.74
CA GLY A 794 6.81 9.12 2.69
C GLY A 794 6.37 8.03 3.68
N ARG A 795 5.29 8.21 4.47
CA ARG A 795 4.78 7.16 5.38
C ARG A 795 4.39 5.88 4.66
N CYS A 796 3.79 6.04 3.48
CA CYS A 796 3.41 4.91 2.63
C CYS A 796 4.62 4.13 2.15
N MET A 797 5.73 4.79 1.81
CA MET A 797 6.98 4.13 1.43
C MET A 797 7.54 3.33 2.60
N ALA A 798 7.53 3.90 3.81
CA ALA A 798 7.95 3.20 5.01
C ALA A 798 7.12 1.92 5.25
N ASN A 799 5.79 2.02 5.16
CA ASN A 799 4.89 0.86 5.31
C ASN A 799 4.87 -0.11 4.12
N CYS A 800 5.38 0.30 2.95
CA CYS A 800 5.31 -0.50 1.73
C CYS A 800 6.33 -1.65 1.80
N PRO A 801 5.93 -2.91 1.54
CA PRO A 801 6.86 -4.05 1.55
C PRO A 801 7.93 -3.91 0.47
N VAL A 802 7.54 -3.38 -0.70
CA VAL A 802 8.45 -3.15 -1.84
C VAL A 802 9.03 -1.73 -1.90
N LYS A 803 8.78 -0.89 -0.87
CA LYS A 803 9.36 0.46 -0.72
C LYS A 803 9.15 1.44 -1.89
N ILE A 804 7.96 1.46 -2.51
CA ILE A 804 7.63 2.44 -3.57
C ILE A 804 7.83 3.88 -3.05
N PRO A 805 8.65 4.72 -3.71
CA PRO A 805 8.92 6.09 -3.28
C PRO A 805 7.80 7.05 -3.73
N SER A 806 6.55 6.80 -3.33
CA SER A 806 5.38 7.58 -3.78
C SER A 806 5.47 9.08 -3.47
N GLY A 807 6.26 9.46 -2.46
CA GLY A 807 6.58 10.87 -2.17
C GLY A 807 7.38 11.50 -3.31
N GLU A 808 8.50 10.88 -3.69
CA GLU A 808 9.33 11.34 -4.83
C GLU A 808 8.55 11.34 -6.13
N VAL A 809 7.79 10.28 -6.41
CA VAL A 809 6.96 10.20 -7.62
C VAL A 809 6.00 11.39 -7.73
N ALA A 810 5.36 11.79 -6.63
CA ALA A 810 4.50 12.97 -6.61
C ALA A 810 5.28 14.29 -6.79
N LEU A 811 6.51 14.38 -6.28
CA LEU A 811 7.37 15.55 -6.44
C LEU A 811 7.90 15.68 -7.88
N THR A 812 8.34 14.58 -8.50
CA THR A 812 8.74 14.54 -9.92
C THR A 812 7.58 14.95 -10.82
N LEU A 813 6.36 14.48 -10.54
CA LEU A 813 5.19 14.85 -11.32
C LEU A 813 4.82 16.33 -11.15
N ARG A 814 5.03 16.92 -9.97
CA ARG A 814 4.89 18.38 -9.76
C ARG A 814 5.93 19.18 -10.54
N ALA A 815 7.17 18.68 -10.64
CA ALA A 815 8.20 19.31 -11.45
C ALA A 815 7.88 19.26 -12.94
N LEU A 816 7.34 18.13 -13.43
CA LEU A 816 6.82 18.03 -14.80
C LEU A 816 5.70 19.05 -15.04
N LEU A 817 4.72 19.15 -14.13
CA LEU A 817 3.64 20.13 -14.23
C LEU A 817 4.14 21.58 -14.21
N GLU A 818 5.18 21.89 -13.44
CA GLU A 818 5.78 23.23 -13.44
C GLU A 818 6.47 23.52 -14.78
N HIS A 819 7.22 22.57 -15.33
CA HIS A 819 7.88 22.70 -16.63
C HIS A 819 6.88 22.92 -17.77
N GLU A 820 5.73 22.23 -17.72
CA GLU A 820 4.63 22.39 -18.67
C GLU A 820 3.73 23.61 -18.40
N GLY A 821 4.03 24.43 -17.37
CA GLY A 821 3.22 25.59 -17.00
C GLY A 821 1.83 25.26 -16.43
N ALA A 822 1.64 24.02 -15.97
CA ALA A 822 0.36 23.44 -15.57
C ALA A 822 0.23 23.16 -14.06
N SER A 823 1.15 23.67 -13.23
CA SER A 823 1.17 23.50 -11.76
C SER A 823 0.01 24.17 -11.00
N GLY A 824 -0.83 24.93 -11.71
CA GLY A 824 -2.17 25.32 -11.28
C GLY A 824 -2.37 26.81 -11.04
N HIS A 825 -1.56 27.46 -10.19
CA HIS A 825 -1.81 28.86 -9.78
C HIS A 825 -0.64 29.79 -10.17
N PRO A 826 -0.78 30.63 -11.23
CA PRO A 826 0.33 31.42 -11.77
C PRO A 826 0.92 32.45 -10.80
N ILE A 827 0.14 32.89 -9.80
CA ILE A 827 0.62 33.79 -8.74
C ILE A 827 1.57 33.08 -7.76
N LYS A 828 1.41 31.76 -7.56
CA LYS A 828 2.23 30.97 -6.63
C LYS A 828 3.67 30.86 -7.11
N GLY A 829 3.88 30.46 -8.36
CA GLY A 829 5.20 30.36 -8.98
C GLY A 829 5.94 31.69 -8.90
N ARG A 830 5.31 32.77 -9.37
CA ARG A 830 5.88 34.13 -9.32
C ARG A 830 6.21 34.62 -7.90
N ALA A 831 5.35 34.34 -6.92
CA ALA A 831 5.59 34.72 -5.53
C ALA A 831 6.76 33.93 -4.93
N LEU A 832 6.84 32.62 -5.18
CA LEU A 832 7.93 31.77 -4.70
C LEU A 832 9.25 32.10 -5.41
N GLU A 833 9.25 32.29 -6.73
CA GLU A 833 10.43 32.76 -7.48
C GLU A 833 10.94 34.11 -6.95
N TRP A 834 10.03 35.04 -6.67
CA TRP A 834 10.39 36.31 -6.05
C TRP A 834 11.00 36.11 -4.66
N LEU A 835 10.46 35.19 -3.85
CA LEU A 835 11.02 34.88 -2.53
C LEU A 835 12.40 34.21 -2.62
N VAL A 836 12.61 33.28 -3.56
CA VAL A 836 13.83 32.46 -3.66
C VAL A 836 15.07 33.28 -3.99
N ARG A 837 14.92 34.33 -4.82
CA ARG A 837 16.06 35.18 -5.23
C ARG A 837 16.80 35.85 -4.07
N ASP A 838 16.14 36.06 -2.93
CA ASP A 838 16.77 36.60 -1.72
C ASP A 838 15.97 36.18 -0.47
N ILE A 839 15.98 34.88 -0.17
CA ILE A 839 15.20 34.28 0.92
C ILE A 839 15.51 34.93 2.27
N ALA A 840 16.79 35.23 2.52
CA ALA A 840 17.25 35.77 3.79
C ALA A 840 16.58 37.12 4.14
N HIS A 841 16.30 37.96 3.15
CA HIS A 841 15.70 39.29 3.38
C HIS A 841 14.22 39.38 2.95
N ARG A 842 13.79 38.68 1.90
CA ARG A 842 12.42 38.76 1.36
C ARG A 842 11.41 37.97 2.19
N ALA A 843 11.77 36.77 2.67
CA ALA A 843 10.85 35.94 3.43
C ALA A 843 10.40 36.57 4.76
N PRO A 844 11.29 37.19 5.59
CA PRO A 844 10.86 37.90 6.79
C PRO A 844 9.91 39.07 6.50
N LYS A 845 10.16 39.85 5.43
CA LYS A 845 9.29 40.96 5.02
C LYS A 845 7.91 40.45 4.56
N ALA A 846 7.88 39.40 3.75
CA ALA A 846 6.64 38.80 3.26
C ALA A 846 5.79 38.20 4.39
N ALA A 847 6.41 37.50 5.35
CA ALA A 847 5.73 36.95 6.51
C ALA A 847 5.06 38.05 7.37
N LYS A 848 5.74 39.20 7.52
CA LYS A 848 5.21 40.36 8.26
C LYS A 848 4.02 41.01 7.56
N VAL A 849 4.08 41.13 6.23
CA VAL A 849 2.94 41.60 5.42
C VAL A 849 1.76 40.64 5.54
N ALA A 850 2.01 39.32 5.46
CA ALA A 850 0.98 38.31 5.61
C ALA A 850 0.32 38.33 7.00
N SER A 851 1.09 38.54 8.08
CA SER A 851 0.54 38.64 9.44
C SER A 851 -0.30 39.91 9.66
N LEU A 852 0.08 41.04 9.06
CA LEU A 852 -0.72 42.27 9.02
C LEU A 852 -2.01 42.08 8.21
N GLY A 853 -1.89 41.48 7.03
CA GLY A 853 -3.02 41.13 6.17
C GLY A 853 -4.04 40.26 6.90
N GLN A 854 -3.60 39.19 7.56
CA GLN A 854 -4.46 38.30 8.34
C GLN A 854 -5.15 39.02 9.51
N LYS A 855 -4.45 39.93 10.22
CA LYS A 855 -5.06 40.73 11.29
C LYS A 855 -6.14 41.68 10.76
N MET A 856 -5.86 42.35 9.64
CA MET A 856 -6.79 43.25 8.99
C MET A 856 -8.01 42.47 8.47
N GLN A 857 -7.77 41.38 7.75
CA GLN A 857 -8.79 40.44 7.28
C GLN A 857 -9.67 39.96 8.44
N ASN A 858 -9.11 39.51 9.56
CA ASN A 858 -9.88 39.05 10.73
C ASN A 858 -10.78 40.13 11.35
N LYS A 859 -10.38 41.40 11.23
CA LYS A 859 -11.17 42.56 11.68
C LYS A 859 -12.32 42.87 10.73
N PHE A 860 -12.08 42.81 9.41
CA PHE A 860 -13.08 43.17 8.39
C PHE A 860 -14.03 42.03 7.99
N LEU A 861 -13.61 40.76 8.10
CA LEU A 861 -14.48 39.61 7.78
C LEU A 861 -15.72 39.54 8.68
N GLY A 862 -15.72 40.17 9.86
CA GLY A 862 -16.91 40.28 10.71
C GLY A 862 -18.09 40.97 10.02
N PHE A 863 -17.82 41.86 9.06
CA PHE A 863 -18.82 42.67 8.35
C PHE A 863 -19.34 42.02 7.06
N VAL A 864 -18.74 40.91 6.60
CA VAL A 864 -19.19 40.20 5.39
C VAL A 864 -20.41 39.32 5.73
N PRO A 865 -21.53 39.41 5.00
CA PRO A 865 -22.74 38.60 5.24
C PRO A 865 -22.48 37.08 5.19
N ALA A 866 -23.17 36.32 6.04
CA ALA A 866 -22.96 34.87 6.19
C ALA A 866 -23.22 34.07 4.90
N VAL A 867 -24.14 34.51 4.05
CA VAL A 867 -24.45 33.89 2.75
C VAL A 867 -23.26 33.94 1.79
N TRP A 868 -22.51 35.04 1.79
CA TRP A 868 -21.31 35.21 0.95
C TRP A 868 -20.13 34.40 1.51
N LYS A 869 -19.98 34.34 2.84
CA LYS A 869 -18.95 33.50 3.50
C LYS A 869 -19.10 32.01 3.19
N ARG A 870 -20.34 31.49 3.19
CA ARG A 870 -20.63 30.08 2.88
C ARG A 870 -20.27 29.69 1.44
N ARG A 871 -20.24 30.65 0.50
CA ARG A 871 -19.84 30.42 -0.90
C ARG A 871 -18.32 30.46 -1.12
N MET A 872 -17.56 31.00 -0.18
CA MET A 872 -16.10 31.13 -0.30
C MET A 872 -15.41 29.86 0.21
N GLN A 873 -14.73 29.12 -0.68
CA GLN A 873 -14.07 27.86 -0.32
C GLN A 873 -12.67 28.05 0.27
N SER A 874 -11.97 29.14 -0.08
CA SER A 874 -10.61 29.39 0.40
C SER A 874 -10.59 29.83 1.87
N PRO A 875 -9.69 29.27 2.70
CA PRO A 875 -9.55 29.60 4.12
C PRO A 875 -9.13 31.06 4.39
N LEU A 876 -8.67 31.78 3.35
CA LEU A 876 -8.41 33.23 3.42
C LEU A 876 -9.68 34.07 3.35
N PHE A 877 -10.82 33.50 3.00
CA PHE A 877 -12.06 34.26 2.81
C PHE A 877 -13.28 33.62 3.47
N SER A 878 -13.18 32.37 3.93
CA SER A 878 -14.29 31.64 4.55
C SER A 878 -14.51 31.91 6.05
N GLY A 879 -13.50 32.44 6.76
CA GLY A 879 -13.61 32.67 8.21
C GLY A 879 -12.43 33.43 8.83
N ARG A 880 -12.48 33.65 10.15
CA ARG A 880 -11.35 34.21 10.92
C ARG A 880 -10.18 33.21 10.87
N GLY A 881 -9.01 33.66 10.46
CA GLY A 881 -7.79 32.87 10.48
C GLY A 881 -7.05 32.94 11.82
N PRO A 882 -6.13 32.00 12.10
CA PRO A 882 -5.35 31.99 13.32
C PRO A 882 -4.45 33.22 13.44
N LYS A 883 -4.17 33.66 14.68
CA LYS A 883 -3.24 34.77 14.94
C LYS A 883 -1.80 34.31 14.63
N MET A 884 -1.17 34.94 13.64
CA MET A 884 0.26 34.77 13.37
C MET A 884 1.10 35.79 14.15
N GLY A 885 2.32 35.41 14.50
CA GLY A 885 3.29 36.30 15.13
C GLY A 885 3.67 37.48 14.22
N TYR A 886 3.86 38.66 14.81
CA TYR A 886 4.31 39.86 14.10
C TYR A 886 5.83 40.05 14.17
N THR A 887 6.42 39.67 15.31
CA THR A 887 7.86 39.73 15.55
C THR A 887 8.48 38.38 15.23
N ASN A 888 9.56 38.37 14.45
CA ASN A 888 10.31 37.15 14.13
C ASN A 888 11.44 36.89 15.15
N LEU A 889 12.01 35.68 15.14
CA LEU A 889 13.05 35.25 16.08
C LEU A 889 14.33 36.11 15.98
N TYR A 890 14.72 36.51 14.75
CA TYR A 890 15.93 37.32 14.49
C TYR A 890 15.82 38.71 15.14
N GLU A 891 14.65 39.35 15.02
CA GLU A 891 14.31 40.62 15.69
C GLU A 891 14.23 40.42 17.21
N SER A 892 13.59 39.34 17.66
CA SER A 892 13.35 39.08 19.08
C SER A 892 14.63 38.85 19.89
N LEU A 893 15.64 38.18 19.32
CA LEU A 893 16.90 37.84 19.99
C LEU A 893 18.08 38.69 19.52
N LYS A 894 17.87 39.65 18.61
CA LYS A 894 18.92 40.51 18.04
C LYS A 894 20.12 39.71 17.52
N LEU A 895 19.87 38.65 16.73
CA LEU A 895 20.90 37.69 16.28
C LEU A 895 22.07 38.31 15.48
N HIS A 896 21.94 39.55 15.02
CA HIS A 896 23.05 40.33 14.45
C HIS A 896 24.16 40.69 15.46
N ARG A 897 23.89 40.60 16.77
CA ARG A 897 24.86 40.86 17.86
C ARG A 897 25.61 39.61 18.31
N GLY A 898 25.17 38.44 17.85
CA GLY A 898 25.73 37.13 18.16
C GLY A 898 24.64 36.07 18.11
N ALA A 899 25.04 34.86 17.76
CA ALA A 899 24.11 33.79 17.37
C ALA A 899 24.44 32.43 18.00
N VAL A 900 25.39 32.42 18.94
CA VAL A 900 25.70 31.29 19.81
C VAL A 900 25.32 31.66 21.22
N PHE A 901 24.50 30.83 21.87
CA PHE A 901 24.01 31.00 23.22
C PHE A 901 24.65 29.95 24.12
N THR A 902 25.28 30.39 25.21
CA THR A 902 25.87 29.49 26.23
C THR A 902 25.42 29.93 27.62
N PRO A 903 25.48 29.07 28.63
CA PRO A 903 25.44 29.50 30.03
C PRO A 903 26.56 30.51 30.33
N ALA A 904 26.43 31.28 31.41
CA ALA A 904 27.42 32.27 31.84
C ALA A 904 28.82 31.66 32.07
N GLU A 905 28.86 30.45 32.64
CA GLU A 905 30.07 29.64 32.84
C GLU A 905 29.95 28.32 32.07
N PRO A 906 30.39 28.25 30.80
CA PRO A 906 30.33 27.02 30.03
C PRO A 906 31.36 26.01 30.53
N ALA A 907 30.92 24.76 30.76
CA ALA A 907 31.83 23.67 31.09
C ALA A 907 32.77 23.35 29.90
N PRO A 908 34.07 23.01 30.14
CA PRO A 908 34.97 22.57 29.08
C PRO A 908 34.41 21.36 28.32
N GLY A 909 34.38 21.42 26.99
CA GLY A 909 33.84 20.34 26.16
C GLY A 909 32.31 20.25 26.11
N MET A 910 31.58 21.31 26.54
CA MET A 910 30.12 21.36 26.45
C MET A 910 29.63 21.09 25.02
N PRO A 911 28.69 20.14 24.83
CA PRO A 911 28.17 19.82 23.50
C PRO A 911 27.36 20.99 22.95
N LEU A 912 27.46 21.20 21.64
CA LEU A 912 26.72 22.23 20.92
C LEU A 912 25.65 21.63 20.01
N ALA A 913 24.45 22.19 20.09
CA ALA A 913 23.34 21.91 19.18
C ALA A 913 23.17 23.08 18.19
N LEU A 914 23.36 22.79 16.90
CA LEU A 914 23.03 23.72 15.82
C LEU A 914 21.52 23.65 15.56
N TYR A 915 20.78 24.64 16.06
CA TYR A 915 19.34 24.72 15.90
C TYR A 915 18.95 25.40 14.58
N PHE A 916 18.26 24.66 13.71
CA PHE A 916 17.65 25.14 12.49
C PHE A 916 16.16 25.45 12.73
N PRO A 917 15.78 26.74 12.94
CA PRO A 917 14.42 27.11 13.32
C PRO A 917 13.40 27.03 12.17
N GLY A 918 13.87 27.04 10.92
CA GLY A 918 13.02 27.05 9.72
C GLY A 918 12.06 28.25 9.67
N CYS A 919 11.14 28.25 8.71
CA CYS A 919 10.16 29.34 8.56
C CYS A 919 9.13 29.38 9.72
N GLY A 920 8.72 28.21 10.20
CA GLY A 920 7.74 28.09 11.29
C GLY A 920 8.23 28.67 12.62
N GLY A 921 9.39 28.21 13.09
CA GLY A 921 9.97 28.63 14.37
C GLY A 921 10.69 29.96 14.33
N ALA A 922 11.12 30.44 13.15
CA ALA A 922 11.80 31.72 13.01
C ALA A 922 10.86 32.88 12.61
N LEU A 923 9.94 32.68 11.66
CA LEU A 923 9.17 33.78 11.05
C LEU A 923 7.75 33.91 11.61
N PHE A 924 7.02 32.80 11.74
CA PHE A 924 5.60 32.83 12.08
C PHE A 924 5.32 32.66 13.58
N TYR A 925 6.15 31.87 14.27
CA TYR A 925 6.02 31.59 15.70
C TYR A 925 7.39 31.63 16.37
N ASP A 926 7.90 32.85 16.60
CA ASP A 926 9.12 33.11 17.38
C ASP A 926 9.15 32.44 18.76
N ARG A 927 7.97 32.21 19.35
CA ARG A 927 7.77 31.45 20.59
C ARG A 927 8.31 30.03 20.49
N ILE A 928 8.10 29.34 19.36
CA ILE A 928 8.63 27.98 19.15
C ILE A 928 10.16 28.03 19.14
N GLY A 929 10.74 28.95 18.37
CA GLY A 929 12.19 29.11 18.29
C GLY A 929 12.83 29.46 19.64
N THR A 930 12.22 30.37 20.38
CA THR A 930 12.70 30.76 21.73
C THR A 930 12.62 29.57 22.69
N SER A 931 11.50 28.86 22.72
CA SER A 931 11.31 27.68 23.57
C SER A 931 12.30 26.56 23.26
N SER A 932 12.59 26.31 21.97
CA SER A 932 13.60 25.32 21.57
C SER A 932 15.00 25.67 22.09
N ILE A 933 15.43 26.93 21.96
CA ILE A 933 16.75 27.38 22.47
C ILE A 933 16.81 27.21 24.00
N MET A 934 15.73 27.59 24.71
CA MET A 934 15.67 27.47 26.17
C MET A 934 15.77 26.00 26.63
N LEU A 935 15.02 25.09 26.00
CA LEU A 935 15.05 23.67 26.36
C LEU A 935 16.44 23.05 26.13
N LEU A 936 17.11 23.41 25.02
CA LEU A 936 18.45 22.94 24.71
C LEU A 936 19.48 23.47 25.73
N LEU A 937 19.43 24.76 26.08
CA LEU A 937 20.30 25.34 27.11
C LEU A 937 20.08 24.66 28.47
N LYS A 938 18.82 24.44 28.86
CA LYS A 938 18.46 23.76 30.12
C LYS A 938 18.94 22.31 30.14
N ALA A 939 18.90 21.62 29.01
CA ALA A 939 19.43 20.27 28.85
C ALA A 939 20.96 20.20 28.80
N GLY A 940 21.66 21.34 28.95
CA GLY A 940 23.13 21.39 29.04
C GLY A 940 23.85 21.56 27.70
N PHE A 941 23.18 22.04 26.65
CA PHE A 941 23.82 22.32 25.36
C PHE A 941 24.12 23.79 25.18
N ALA A 942 25.27 24.10 24.57
CA ALA A 942 25.42 25.37 23.85
C ALA A 942 24.52 25.35 22.60
N VAL A 943 23.95 26.48 22.21
CA VAL A 943 23.00 26.53 21.08
C VAL A 943 23.47 27.53 20.04
N ALA A 944 23.75 27.08 18.83
CA ALA A 944 24.01 27.97 17.71
C ALA A 944 22.78 28.06 16.81
N VAL A 945 22.46 29.26 16.33
CA VAL A 945 21.35 29.53 15.40
C VAL A 945 21.91 30.28 14.20
N PRO A 946 21.53 29.94 12.94
CA PRO A 946 21.90 30.75 11.80
C PRO A 946 21.49 32.22 12.00
N PRO A 947 22.39 33.21 11.85
CA PRO A 947 22.10 34.63 12.13
C PRO A 947 21.13 35.27 11.10
N ARG A 948 20.90 34.60 9.98
CA ARG A 948 19.96 34.99 8.93
C ARG A 948 18.97 33.88 8.63
N HIS A 949 17.85 34.23 8.00
CA HIS A 949 16.85 33.24 7.62
C HIS A 949 17.36 32.29 6.54
N MET A 950 17.17 30.99 6.78
CA MET A 950 17.46 29.91 5.84
C MET A 950 16.17 29.11 5.62
N CYS A 951 15.86 28.83 4.35
CA CYS A 951 14.73 27.97 3.97
C CYS A 951 15.22 26.53 3.79
N CYS A 952 14.54 25.54 4.37
CA CYS A 952 14.88 24.12 4.17
C CYS A 952 14.63 23.62 2.72
N GLY A 953 14.14 24.46 1.81
CA GLY A 953 13.85 24.14 0.42
C GLY A 953 12.59 23.31 0.18
N PHE A 954 12.10 22.56 1.19
CA PHE A 954 10.93 21.69 1.03
C PHE A 954 9.69 22.39 0.40
N PRO A 955 9.34 23.66 0.72
CA PRO A 955 8.25 24.36 0.05
C PRO A 955 8.44 24.55 -1.47
N LEU A 956 9.69 24.69 -1.94
CA LEU A 956 10.04 24.84 -3.36
C LEU A 956 9.87 23.50 -4.07
N LEU A 957 10.42 22.45 -3.47
CA LEU A 957 10.27 21.07 -3.95
C LEU A 957 8.78 20.67 -4.01
N ALA A 958 8.02 20.96 -2.95
CA ALA A 958 6.58 20.72 -2.91
C ALA A 958 5.80 21.59 -3.91
N ALA A 959 6.37 22.67 -4.42
CA ALA A 959 5.80 23.49 -5.48
C ALA A 959 6.16 23.02 -6.89
N GLY A 960 7.08 22.05 -7.05
CA GLY A 960 7.59 21.61 -8.35
C GLY A 960 8.77 22.43 -8.87
N MET A 961 9.30 23.36 -8.08
CA MET A 961 10.39 24.24 -8.48
C MET A 961 11.75 23.59 -8.19
N ASP A 962 12.05 22.50 -8.88
CA ASP A 962 13.25 21.67 -8.68
C ASP A 962 14.56 22.45 -8.84
N THR A 963 14.68 23.30 -9.86
CA THR A 963 15.88 24.11 -10.13
C THR A 963 16.14 25.09 -8.97
N ALA A 964 15.08 25.80 -8.54
CA ALA A 964 15.16 26.72 -7.41
C ALA A 964 15.43 26.01 -6.08
N PHE A 965 14.96 24.76 -5.93
CA PHE A 965 15.25 23.92 -4.79
C PHE A 965 16.74 23.54 -4.73
N GLU A 966 17.31 23.07 -5.83
CA GLU A 966 18.73 22.69 -5.91
C GLU A 966 19.66 23.87 -5.63
N ASP A 967 19.37 25.05 -6.21
CA ASP A 967 20.13 26.28 -5.93
C ASP A 967 20.11 26.65 -4.44
N ASN A 968 18.93 26.58 -3.81
CA ASN A 968 18.78 26.85 -2.38
C ASN A 968 19.50 25.79 -1.52
N MET A 969 19.48 24.51 -1.92
CA MET A 969 20.22 23.44 -1.23
C MET A 969 21.73 23.64 -1.32
N ALA A 970 22.26 23.97 -2.50
CA ALA A 970 23.69 24.25 -2.67
C ALA A 970 24.16 25.42 -1.78
N GLN A 971 23.42 26.53 -1.77
CA GLN A 971 23.71 27.69 -0.92
C GLN A 971 23.65 27.35 0.58
N ASN A 972 22.62 26.61 1.00
CA ASN A 972 22.48 26.19 2.39
C ASN A 972 23.60 25.25 2.84
N ARG A 973 24.00 24.30 1.97
CA ARG A 973 25.07 23.34 2.27
C ARG A 973 26.38 24.07 2.49
N GLN A 974 26.72 25.01 1.60
CA GLN A 974 27.92 25.83 1.73
C GLN A 974 27.90 26.66 3.03
N TYR A 975 26.77 27.29 3.34
CA TYR A 975 26.64 28.15 4.51
C TYR A 975 26.73 27.38 5.83
N LEU A 976 25.98 26.27 5.97
CA LEU A 976 26.01 25.45 7.18
C LEU A 976 27.38 24.79 7.37
N ALA A 977 28.03 24.32 6.29
CA ALA A 977 29.37 23.77 6.37
C ALA A 977 30.42 24.81 6.81
N SER A 978 30.27 26.07 6.36
CA SER A 978 31.13 27.17 6.81
C SER A 978 30.89 27.51 8.28
N MET A 979 29.62 27.53 8.72
CA MET A 979 29.26 27.80 10.11
C MET A 979 29.77 26.71 11.05
N LEU A 980 29.59 25.44 10.71
CA LEU A 980 30.10 24.30 11.49
C LEU A 980 31.63 24.36 11.63
N ARG A 981 32.36 24.64 10.53
CA ARG A 981 33.82 24.82 10.59
C ARG A 981 34.25 25.97 11.50
N SER A 982 33.51 27.09 11.49
CA SER A 982 33.79 28.22 12.40
C SER A 982 33.56 27.82 13.86
N LEU A 983 32.44 27.18 14.17
CA LEU A 983 32.12 26.72 15.53
C LEU A 983 33.14 25.71 16.08
N VAL A 984 33.57 24.75 15.25
CA VAL A 984 34.64 23.80 15.61
C VAL A 984 35.96 24.52 15.87
N LYS A 985 36.32 25.52 15.05
CA LYS A 985 37.52 26.34 15.25
C LYS A 985 37.46 27.15 16.57
N GLN A 986 36.27 27.52 17.02
CA GLN A 986 36.03 28.19 18.31
C GLN A 986 36.01 27.22 19.51
N GLY A 987 36.22 25.91 19.29
CA GLY A 987 36.33 24.91 20.34
C GLY A 987 35.02 24.24 20.78
N PHE A 988 33.93 24.40 20.01
CA PHE A 988 32.65 23.75 20.31
C PHE A 988 32.56 22.32 19.74
N ASP A 989 32.04 21.39 20.54
CA ASP A 989 31.71 20.02 20.11
C ASP A 989 30.37 19.98 19.36
N CYS A 990 30.43 20.15 18.03
CA CYS A 990 29.27 20.31 17.15
C CYS A 990 28.70 18.97 16.69
N LYS A 991 28.05 18.22 17.60
CA LYS A 991 27.49 16.89 17.29
C LYS A 991 26.06 16.87 16.76
N TYR A 992 25.27 17.91 17.03
CA TYR A 992 23.83 17.84 16.77
C TYR A 992 23.34 18.92 15.82
N LEU A 993 22.60 18.52 14.79
CA LEU A 993 21.76 19.40 13.97
C LEU A 993 20.30 19.16 14.34
N VAL A 994 19.65 20.16 14.92
CA VAL A 994 18.31 20.00 15.50
C VAL A 994 17.29 20.93 14.86
N THR A 995 16.06 20.43 14.70
CA THR A 995 14.91 21.24 14.27
C THR A 995 13.65 20.82 15.03
N ALA A 996 12.64 21.68 15.03
CA ALA A 996 11.35 21.43 15.69
C ALA A 996 10.23 21.33 14.64
N CYS A 997 10.54 20.79 13.46
CA CYS A 997 9.61 20.71 12.34
C CYS A 997 9.95 19.54 11.42
N GLY A 998 9.06 18.56 11.33
CA GLY A 998 9.24 17.38 10.47
C GLY A 998 9.50 17.70 8.99
N SER A 999 8.88 18.75 8.43
CA SER A 999 9.16 19.16 7.04
C SER A 999 10.52 19.84 6.87
N CYS A 1000 11.03 20.52 7.90
CA CYS A 1000 12.41 21.03 7.88
C CYS A 1000 13.41 19.88 7.96
N ARG A 1001 13.13 18.86 8.79
CA ARG A 1001 13.94 17.66 8.88
C ARG A 1001 14.07 16.95 7.54
N ASP A 1002 12.95 16.72 6.84
CA ASP A 1002 12.94 16.11 5.50
C ASP A 1002 13.79 16.91 4.49
N GLY A 1003 13.66 18.25 4.48
CA GLY A 1003 14.50 19.11 3.65
C GLY A 1003 15.99 19.08 4.03
N LEU A 1004 16.31 18.99 5.32
CA LEU A 1004 17.68 18.92 5.82
C LEU A 1004 18.32 17.54 5.55
N GLU A 1005 17.56 16.45 5.62
CA GLU A 1005 18.02 15.10 5.25
C GLU A 1005 18.53 15.10 3.78
N ARG A 1006 17.80 15.75 2.88
CA ARG A 1006 18.19 15.92 1.46
C ARG A 1006 19.42 16.81 1.24
N LEU A 1007 19.74 17.69 2.18
CA LEU A 1007 20.95 18.50 2.12
C LEU A 1007 22.21 17.62 2.11
N ASN A 1008 22.13 16.42 2.71
CA ASN A 1008 23.20 15.45 2.84
C ASN A 1008 24.50 16.06 3.40
N ILE A 1009 24.36 16.87 4.45
CA ILE A 1009 25.51 17.53 5.09
C ILE A 1009 26.44 16.54 5.80
N GLN A 1010 25.91 15.38 6.20
CA GLN A 1010 26.66 14.30 6.86
C GLN A 1010 27.78 13.74 5.98
N ALA A 1011 27.68 13.86 4.65
CA ALA A 1011 28.78 13.53 3.74
C ALA A 1011 30.06 14.34 3.99
N GLN A 1012 29.94 15.56 4.55
CA GLN A 1012 31.09 16.40 4.95
C GLN A 1012 31.38 16.33 6.47
N PHE A 1013 30.39 15.96 7.28
CA PHE A 1013 30.49 15.88 8.74
C PHE A 1013 29.85 14.57 9.23
N PRO A 1014 30.57 13.42 9.15
CA PRO A 1014 30.02 12.11 9.46
C PRO A 1014 29.49 11.96 10.89
N ASP A 1015 30.10 12.66 11.84
CA ASP A 1015 29.73 12.64 13.27
C ASP A 1015 28.50 13.50 13.60
N LEU A 1016 27.98 14.27 12.63
CA LEU A 1016 26.83 15.15 12.85
C LEU A 1016 25.54 14.31 12.85
N VAL A 1017 24.84 14.29 13.98
CA VAL A 1017 23.57 13.58 14.16
C VAL A 1017 22.40 14.53 14.06
N MET A 1018 21.41 14.18 13.24
CA MET A 1018 20.16 14.94 13.13
C MET A 1018 19.13 14.46 14.16
N ARG A 1019 18.57 15.37 14.95
CA ARG A 1019 17.55 15.07 15.97
C ARG A 1019 16.41 16.07 15.95
N ASP A 1020 15.24 15.66 16.43
CA ASP A 1020 14.23 16.64 16.84
C ASP A 1020 14.65 17.30 18.16
N VAL A 1021 14.31 18.57 18.36
CA VAL A 1021 14.60 19.29 19.62
C VAL A 1021 14.07 18.51 20.83
N VAL A 1022 12.85 18.02 20.74
CA VAL A 1022 12.15 17.31 21.81
C VAL A 1022 12.81 15.96 22.10
N GLN A 1023 13.16 15.24 21.03
CA GLN A 1023 13.88 13.96 21.12
C GLN A 1023 15.22 14.12 21.86
N LEU A 1024 15.93 15.23 21.65
CA LEU A 1024 17.21 15.49 22.30
C LEU A 1024 17.04 15.94 23.76
N THR A 1025 16.05 16.81 24.05
CA THR A 1025 15.94 17.45 25.36
C THR A 1025 15.20 16.62 26.39
N MET A 1026 14.13 15.90 26.01
CA MET A 1026 13.25 15.24 26.99
C MET A 1026 13.95 14.24 27.92
N PRO A 1027 14.78 13.29 27.43
CA PRO A 1027 15.43 12.31 28.31
C PRO A 1027 16.36 12.96 29.34
N LEU A 1028 16.96 14.10 29.00
CA LEU A 1028 17.88 14.83 29.87
C LEU A 1028 17.15 15.69 30.91
N LEU A 1029 15.95 16.15 30.56
CA LEU A 1029 15.08 16.92 31.44
C LEU A 1029 14.27 16.02 32.40
N SER A 1030 14.22 14.72 32.19
CA SER A 1030 13.55 13.74 33.08
C SER A 1030 14.35 13.34 34.33
N ARG A 1031 15.52 13.94 34.58
CA ARG A 1031 16.32 13.71 35.80
C ARG A 1031 15.57 14.24 37.06
N GLU A 1032 15.88 13.69 38.24
CA GLU A 1032 15.10 13.91 39.49
C GLU A 1032 14.91 15.38 39.88
N ASP A 1033 15.76 16.27 39.39
CA ASP A 1033 15.78 17.72 39.63
C ASP A 1033 14.88 18.55 38.68
N LEU A 1034 14.29 17.96 37.64
CA LEU A 1034 13.59 18.68 36.55
C LEU A 1034 12.24 18.08 36.11
N ARG A 1035 11.60 17.23 36.93
CA ARG A 1035 10.28 16.67 36.61
C ARG A 1035 9.20 17.76 36.51
N ALA A 1036 8.45 17.75 35.42
CA ALA A 1036 7.32 18.66 35.19
C ALA A 1036 6.15 18.32 36.14
N PRO A 1037 5.55 19.30 36.85
CA PRO A 1037 4.42 19.08 37.74
C PRO A 1037 3.10 19.22 36.95
N VAL A 1038 2.84 18.31 36.02
CA VAL A 1038 1.46 18.15 35.53
C VAL A 1038 0.72 17.35 36.59
N ALA A 1039 -0.53 17.72 36.91
CA ALA A 1039 -1.31 16.96 37.89
C ALA A 1039 -1.47 15.52 37.39
N GLU A 1040 -1.25 14.55 38.29
CA GLU A 1040 -1.41 13.13 37.99
C GLU A 1040 -2.83 12.85 37.47
N GLY A 1041 -2.94 12.09 36.37
CA GLY A 1041 -4.23 11.85 35.70
C GLY A 1041 -4.69 12.95 34.73
N SER A 1042 -3.87 13.98 34.46
CA SER A 1042 -4.18 14.97 33.41
C SER A 1042 -4.20 14.32 32.03
N ARG A 1043 -5.09 14.77 31.16
CA ARG A 1043 -5.22 14.28 29.78
C ARG A 1043 -4.66 15.30 28.79
N LEU A 1044 -3.97 14.81 27.75
CA LEU A 1044 -3.36 15.64 26.70
C LEU A 1044 -3.69 15.10 25.32
N VAL A 1045 -4.12 15.97 24.39
CA VAL A 1045 -4.33 15.56 23.00
C VAL A 1045 -3.11 15.97 22.16
N TYR A 1046 -2.42 14.99 21.58
CA TYR A 1046 -1.32 15.20 20.66
C TYR A 1046 -1.76 15.00 19.20
N HIS A 1047 -1.65 16.04 18.39
CA HIS A 1047 -1.78 15.90 16.94
C HIS A 1047 -0.43 15.56 16.30
N GLY A 1048 -0.35 14.34 15.78
CA GLY A 1048 0.83 13.91 15.03
C GLY A 1048 0.88 14.54 13.63
N ALA A 1049 2.02 15.16 13.30
CA ALA A 1049 2.25 15.84 12.02
C ALA A 1049 2.36 14.86 10.84
N CYS A 1050 2.10 15.31 9.60
CA CYS A 1050 2.21 14.44 8.41
C CYS A 1050 3.65 13.94 8.17
N HIS A 1051 4.63 14.84 8.25
CA HIS A 1051 6.06 14.47 8.21
C HIS A 1051 6.50 14.08 9.62
N CYS A 1052 7.20 12.95 9.73
CA CYS A 1052 7.68 12.47 11.01
C CYS A 1052 8.68 13.50 11.60
N GLU A 1053 8.50 13.88 12.86
CA GLU A 1053 9.45 14.70 13.61
C GLU A 1053 10.60 13.85 14.19
N TRP A 1054 10.29 12.69 14.76
CA TRP A 1054 11.26 11.82 15.46
C TRP A 1054 12.26 11.15 14.50
N ALA A 1055 13.55 11.30 14.77
CA ALA A 1055 14.64 10.70 13.98
C ALA A 1055 14.97 9.26 14.44
N ASP A 1056 15.64 8.49 13.57
CA ASP A 1056 16.09 7.11 13.80
C ASP A 1056 15.01 6.11 14.20
N VAL A 1057 13.78 6.34 13.75
CA VAL A 1057 12.66 5.41 13.91
C VAL A 1057 11.93 5.23 12.60
N HIS A 1058 11.30 4.07 12.45
CA HIS A 1058 10.41 3.83 11.32
C HIS A 1058 9.34 4.93 11.24
N LYS A 1059 9.18 5.60 10.07
CA LYS A 1059 8.35 6.82 9.93
C LYS A 1059 6.89 6.65 10.41
N VAL A 1060 6.35 5.42 10.37
CA VAL A 1060 5.00 5.10 10.88
C VAL A 1060 4.93 5.07 12.41
N LYS A 1061 6.03 4.65 13.08
CA LYS A 1061 6.11 4.55 14.55
C LYS A 1061 6.41 5.91 15.22
N GLY A 1062 6.93 6.89 14.47
CA GLY A 1062 7.41 8.17 15.04
C GLY A 1062 6.39 8.98 15.83
N GLN A 1063 5.11 9.00 15.42
CA GLN A 1063 4.06 9.69 16.19
C GLN A 1063 3.83 9.05 17.56
N ARG A 1064 3.85 7.71 17.63
CA ARG A 1064 3.69 6.98 18.90
C ARG A 1064 4.89 7.19 19.82
N GLN A 1065 6.09 7.38 19.27
CA GLN A 1065 7.28 7.70 20.06
C GLN A 1065 7.14 9.06 20.75
N VAL A 1066 6.60 10.08 20.05
CA VAL A 1066 6.32 11.38 20.68
C VAL A 1066 5.26 11.26 21.78
N VAL A 1067 4.16 10.55 21.51
CA VAL A 1067 3.10 10.30 22.50
C VAL A 1067 3.66 9.63 23.76
N ARG A 1068 4.43 8.55 23.57
CA ARG A 1068 5.09 7.82 24.65
C ARG A 1068 6.02 8.73 25.45
N ALA A 1069 6.91 9.47 24.77
CA ALA A 1069 7.84 10.37 25.44
C ALA A 1069 7.11 11.45 26.25
N LEU A 1070 6.02 12.03 25.70
CA LEU A 1070 5.19 13.01 26.40
C LEU A 1070 4.53 12.42 27.66
N GLY A 1071 3.99 11.21 27.56
CA GLY A 1071 3.42 10.50 28.71
C GLY A 1071 4.48 10.21 29.78
N GLU A 1072 5.62 9.63 29.41
CA GLU A 1072 6.72 9.31 30.32
C GLU A 1072 7.29 10.56 31.03
N PHE A 1073 7.36 11.70 30.33
CA PHE A 1073 7.89 12.94 30.91
C PHE A 1073 6.91 13.63 31.86
N SER A 1074 5.60 13.55 31.60
CA SER A 1074 4.59 14.36 32.30
C SER A 1074 3.66 13.59 33.22
N GLY A 1075 3.60 12.26 33.12
CA GLY A 1075 2.60 11.44 33.79
C GLY A 1075 1.17 11.62 33.25
N ALA A 1076 0.99 12.39 32.17
CA ALA A 1076 -0.31 12.61 31.55
C ALA A 1076 -0.73 11.45 30.64
N ASP A 1077 -2.03 11.21 30.54
CA ASP A 1077 -2.60 10.34 29.50
C ASP A 1077 -2.62 11.09 28.16
N VAL A 1078 -1.82 10.65 27.19
CA VAL A 1078 -1.62 11.33 25.92
C VAL A 1078 -2.36 10.62 24.78
N VAL A 1079 -3.41 11.25 24.27
CA VAL A 1079 -4.23 10.73 23.17
C VAL A 1079 -3.73 11.24 21.81
N LEU A 1080 -3.49 10.33 20.86
CA LEU A 1080 -3.05 10.68 19.50
C LEU A 1080 -4.24 11.05 18.59
N SER A 1081 -4.20 12.23 17.96
CA SER A 1081 -5.11 12.63 16.86
C SER A 1081 -4.44 12.52 15.48
N PRO A 1082 -4.66 11.42 14.73
CA PRO A 1082 -3.98 11.14 13.46
C PRO A 1082 -4.63 11.83 12.24
N GLY A 1083 -3.92 11.84 11.10
CA GLY A 1083 -4.40 12.39 9.82
C GLY A 1083 -4.06 13.87 9.61
N CYS A 1084 -4.20 14.35 8.36
CA CYS A 1084 -3.83 15.71 7.96
C CYS A 1084 -4.64 16.78 8.72
N CYS A 1085 -4.02 17.92 9.03
CA CYS A 1085 -4.67 19.07 9.68
C CYS A 1085 -5.45 19.98 8.71
N GLY A 1086 -5.44 19.70 7.41
CA GLY A 1086 -6.11 20.52 6.39
C GLY A 1086 -5.38 21.83 6.03
N GLU A 1087 -4.12 22.00 6.45
CA GLU A 1087 -3.27 23.17 6.14
C GLU A 1087 -1.87 22.76 5.61
N SER A 1088 -1.68 21.52 5.18
CA SER A 1088 -0.35 21.03 4.76
C SER A 1088 0.16 21.77 3.51
N GLY A 1089 1.20 22.59 3.71
CA GLY A 1089 1.84 23.38 2.66
C GLY A 1089 0.97 24.56 2.19
N MET A 1090 0.96 24.82 0.88
CA MET A 1090 0.07 25.81 0.26
C MET A 1090 -1.26 25.20 -0.20
N GLY A 1091 -1.47 23.89 0.01
CA GLY A 1091 -2.59 23.15 -0.56
C GLY A 1091 -3.96 23.64 -0.12
N ALA A 1092 -4.08 24.14 1.12
CA ALA A 1092 -5.32 24.74 1.60
C ALA A 1092 -5.74 26.00 0.81
N MET A 1093 -4.79 26.69 0.16
CA MET A 1093 -5.06 27.83 -0.71
C MET A 1093 -5.21 27.42 -2.19
N THR A 1094 -4.42 26.46 -2.66
CA THR A 1094 -4.42 26.06 -4.09
C THR A 1094 -5.54 25.08 -4.43
N SER A 1095 -5.92 24.23 -3.48
CA SER A 1095 -6.86 23.12 -3.65
C SER A 1095 -7.84 23.06 -2.47
N PRO A 1096 -8.58 24.17 -2.19
CA PRO A 1096 -9.39 24.28 -0.98
C PRO A 1096 -10.46 23.20 -0.87
N GLN A 1097 -10.98 22.66 -1.98
CA GLN A 1097 -12.00 21.61 -1.97
C GLN A 1097 -11.51 20.35 -1.25
N ILE A 1098 -10.30 19.88 -1.59
CA ILE A 1098 -9.66 18.70 -0.99
C ILE A 1098 -9.35 18.96 0.50
N TYR A 1099 -8.72 20.10 0.78
CA TYR A 1099 -8.23 20.40 2.13
C TYR A 1099 -9.36 20.76 3.11
N ASN A 1100 -10.50 21.24 2.61
CA ASN A 1100 -11.69 21.45 3.43
C ASN A 1100 -12.29 20.12 3.89
N LEU A 1101 -12.38 19.10 3.02
CA LEU A 1101 -12.84 17.76 3.39
C LEU A 1101 -11.93 17.13 4.47
N LEU A 1102 -10.62 17.24 4.30
CA LEU A 1102 -9.65 16.77 5.30
C LEU A 1102 -9.80 17.53 6.63
N ARG A 1103 -10.12 18.82 6.58
CA ARG A 1103 -10.36 19.63 7.78
C ARG A 1103 -11.62 19.15 8.51
N THR A 1104 -12.71 18.88 7.81
CA THR A 1104 -13.92 18.31 8.41
C THR A 1104 -13.62 16.98 9.11
N ARG A 1105 -12.88 16.07 8.46
CA ARG A 1105 -12.43 14.82 9.11
C ARG A 1105 -11.61 15.08 10.36
N LYS A 1106 -10.71 16.06 10.30
CA LYS A 1106 -9.84 16.42 11.43
C LYS A 1106 -10.66 16.96 12.60
N GLN A 1107 -11.70 17.75 12.35
CA GLN A 1107 -12.58 18.28 13.40
C GLN A 1107 -13.26 17.14 14.15
N GLN A 1108 -13.86 16.19 13.44
CA GLN A 1108 -14.48 15.00 14.04
C GLN A 1108 -13.48 14.22 14.91
N ARG A 1109 -12.27 13.94 14.38
CA ARG A 1109 -11.23 13.23 15.13
C ARG A 1109 -10.67 14.00 16.33
N LEU A 1110 -10.74 15.33 16.33
CA LEU A 1110 -10.35 16.13 17.48
C LEU A 1110 -11.43 16.06 18.55
N GLU A 1111 -12.70 16.13 18.15
CA GLU A 1111 -13.84 15.94 19.03
C GLU A 1111 -13.79 14.57 19.72
N ASP A 1112 -13.58 13.49 18.96
CA ASP A 1112 -13.40 12.14 19.51
C ASP A 1112 -12.20 12.05 20.47
N ALA A 1113 -11.07 12.68 20.10
CA ALA A 1113 -9.83 12.62 20.89
C ALA A 1113 -9.90 13.46 22.18
N MET A 1114 -10.67 14.54 22.18
CA MET A 1114 -10.91 15.36 23.37
C MET A 1114 -11.96 14.70 24.27
N GLY A 1115 -13.05 14.16 23.70
CA GLY A 1115 -14.16 13.61 24.46
C GLY A 1115 -14.85 14.65 25.35
N GLU A 1116 -15.71 14.19 26.25
CA GLU A 1116 -16.40 15.05 27.21
C GLU A 1116 -15.46 15.44 28.37
N ASN A 1117 -15.48 16.71 28.79
CA ASN A 1117 -14.68 17.28 29.90
C ASN A 1117 -13.17 17.42 29.67
N TYR A 1118 -12.72 17.54 28.43
CA TYR A 1118 -11.33 17.96 28.14
C TYR A 1118 -11.11 19.43 28.50
N ASP A 1119 -10.04 19.73 29.24
CA ASP A 1119 -9.63 21.10 29.62
C ASP A 1119 -8.19 21.47 29.19
N GLY A 1120 -7.45 20.49 28.64
CA GLY A 1120 -6.05 20.64 28.24
C GLY A 1120 -5.83 21.34 26.89
N PRO A 1121 -4.56 21.64 26.54
CA PRO A 1121 -4.23 22.18 25.23
C PRO A 1121 -4.04 21.08 24.17
N VAL A 1122 -4.40 21.36 22.91
CA VAL A 1122 -4.02 20.48 21.80
C VAL A 1122 -2.56 20.74 21.41
N VAL A 1123 -1.71 19.73 21.57
CA VAL A 1123 -0.28 19.82 21.31
C VAL A 1123 0.07 19.32 19.91
N VAL A 1124 0.97 20.02 19.21
CA VAL A 1124 1.39 19.67 17.84
C VAL A 1124 2.91 19.57 17.70
N GLY A 1125 3.40 18.65 16.86
CA GLY A 1125 4.84 18.49 16.56
C GLY A 1125 5.35 19.31 15.37
N CYS A 1126 4.51 20.14 14.75
CA CYS A 1126 4.89 20.92 13.56
C CYS A 1126 4.26 22.32 13.59
N PRO A 1127 5.03 23.39 13.32
CA PRO A 1127 4.52 24.76 13.26
C PRO A 1127 3.36 24.96 12.27
N SER A 1128 3.40 24.32 11.10
CA SER A 1128 2.29 24.40 10.12
C SER A 1128 1.03 23.70 10.62
N CYS A 1129 1.19 22.62 11.38
CA CYS A 1129 0.04 21.93 11.98
C CYS A 1129 -0.62 22.77 13.07
N LYS A 1130 0.13 23.63 13.77
CA LYS A 1130 -0.42 24.61 14.71
C LYS A 1130 -1.48 25.51 14.07
N ILE A 1131 -1.21 25.97 12.84
CA ILE A 1131 -2.15 26.79 12.05
C ILE A 1131 -3.42 25.98 11.73
N GLY A 1132 -3.27 24.75 11.26
CA GLY A 1132 -4.40 23.89 10.87
C GLY A 1132 -5.29 23.49 12.03
N ILE A 1133 -4.70 23.04 13.13
CA ILE A 1133 -5.46 22.69 14.33
C ILE A 1133 -6.13 23.92 14.93
N ALA A 1134 -5.43 25.07 15.00
CA ALA A 1134 -6.05 26.31 15.48
C ALA A 1134 -7.25 26.72 14.61
N ARG A 1135 -7.17 26.54 13.29
CA ARG A 1135 -8.32 26.78 12.40
C ARG A 1135 -9.45 25.77 12.62
N CYS A 1136 -9.14 24.50 12.85
CA CYS A 1136 -10.14 23.48 13.19
C CYS A 1136 -10.92 23.89 14.44
N LEU A 1137 -10.23 24.23 15.53
CA LEU A 1137 -10.84 24.67 16.79
C LEU A 1137 -11.65 25.96 16.62
N ILE A 1138 -11.13 26.96 15.89
CA ILE A 1138 -11.89 28.19 15.59
C ILE A 1138 -13.22 27.86 14.89
N ASN A 1139 -13.19 26.94 13.92
CA ASN A 1139 -14.39 26.52 13.18
C ASN A 1139 -15.34 25.67 14.05
N MET A 1140 -14.82 24.95 15.04
CA MET A 1140 -15.60 24.21 16.03
C MET A 1140 -16.14 25.11 17.15
N HIS A 1141 -15.83 26.42 17.13
CA HIS A 1141 -16.10 27.36 18.23
C HIS A 1141 -15.46 26.97 19.57
N ASP A 1142 -14.40 26.17 19.52
CA ASP A 1142 -13.65 25.69 20.66
C ASP A 1142 -12.55 26.71 21.06
N LYS A 1143 -12.35 26.88 22.38
CA LYS A 1143 -11.43 27.89 22.94
C LYS A 1143 -10.11 27.31 23.44
N HIS A 1144 -9.91 25.99 23.37
CA HIS A 1144 -8.68 25.35 23.79
C HIS A 1144 -7.48 25.92 23.03
N SER A 1145 -6.36 26.03 23.75
CA SER A 1145 -5.14 26.55 23.16
C SER A 1145 -4.44 25.47 22.31
N VAL A 1146 -3.77 25.91 21.23
CA VAL A 1146 -2.94 25.03 20.40
C VAL A 1146 -1.49 25.40 20.62
N LEU A 1147 -0.69 24.45 21.10
CA LEU A 1147 0.71 24.66 21.47
C LEU A 1147 1.62 23.72 20.68
N HIS A 1148 2.81 24.19 20.30
CA HIS A 1148 3.85 23.29 19.84
C HIS A 1148 4.41 22.48 21.02
N VAL A 1149 4.88 21.25 20.81
CA VAL A 1149 5.48 20.42 21.89
C VAL A 1149 6.56 21.20 22.65
N ALA A 1150 7.48 21.85 21.93
CA ALA A 1150 8.51 22.70 22.54
C ALA A 1150 7.93 23.86 23.38
N GLU A 1151 6.81 24.49 22.97
CA GLU A 1151 6.17 25.55 23.77
C GLU A 1151 5.50 25.00 25.03
N TRP A 1152 4.90 23.81 24.93
CA TRP A 1152 4.23 23.17 26.06
C TRP A 1152 5.23 22.65 27.10
N LEU A 1153 6.30 21.96 26.66
CA LEU A 1153 7.41 21.53 27.54
C LEU A 1153 8.08 22.75 28.18
N ALA A 1154 8.40 23.75 27.35
CA ALA A 1154 8.83 25.05 27.81
C ALA A 1154 7.67 25.90 28.34
N GLY A 1155 6.58 25.31 28.81
CA GLY A 1155 5.54 25.91 29.65
C GLY A 1155 5.59 25.25 31.03
N GLN A 1156 5.72 23.92 31.06
CA GLN A 1156 5.79 23.14 32.29
C GLN A 1156 7.05 23.38 33.14
N ILE A 1157 8.23 23.58 32.52
CA ILE A 1157 9.49 23.59 33.29
C ILE A 1157 9.79 24.92 34.03
N ASP A 1158 9.45 26.08 33.47
CA ASP A 1158 9.81 27.41 34.03
C ASP A 1158 8.63 28.45 34.01
N GLY A 1159 7.35 28.03 33.83
CA GLY A 1159 6.17 28.92 33.85
C GLY A 1159 5.84 29.68 32.54
N GLU A 1160 4.93 30.67 32.54
CA GLU A 1160 4.55 31.43 31.33
C GLU A 1160 5.39 32.70 31.07
N ASP A 1161 5.83 33.40 32.13
CA ASP A 1161 6.55 34.69 32.06
C ASP A 1161 8.04 34.57 31.71
N ARG A 1162 8.59 33.35 31.76
CA ARG A 1162 10.00 33.02 31.47
C ARG A 1162 10.54 33.55 30.15
N ARG A 1163 9.69 33.69 29.13
CA ARG A 1163 10.13 34.06 27.78
C ARG A 1163 10.51 35.53 27.71
N GLN A 1164 9.77 36.39 28.42
CA GLN A 1164 10.13 37.80 28.54
C GLN A 1164 11.41 37.94 29.36
N SER A 1165 11.55 37.15 30.44
CA SER A 1165 12.77 37.07 31.23
C SER A 1165 13.98 36.59 30.41
N PHE A 1166 13.86 35.50 29.65
CA PHE A 1166 14.93 34.97 28.80
C PHE A 1166 15.34 35.97 27.71
N ARG A 1167 14.36 36.60 27.04
CA ARG A 1167 14.65 37.68 26.07
C ARG A 1167 15.40 38.83 26.72
N LYS A 1168 15.04 39.21 27.95
CA LYS A 1168 15.73 40.27 28.70
C LYS A 1168 17.17 39.84 29.01
N LYS A 1169 17.38 38.64 29.57
CA LYS A 1169 18.69 38.06 29.91
C LYS A 1169 19.64 37.97 28.70
N VAL A 1170 19.15 37.50 27.56
CA VAL A 1170 19.92 37.38 26.31
C VAL A 1170 20.29 38.75 25.71
N ASN A 1171 19.47 39.77 25.96
CA ASN A 1171 19.70 41.13 25.44
C ASN A 1171 20.53 42.02 26.39
N GLU A 1172 20.85 41.57 27.61
CA GLU A 1172 21.61 42.29 28.63
C GLU A 1172 23.04 41.74 28.76
N THR A 1173 24.05 42.62 28.82
CA THR A 1173 25.48 42.25 28.82
C THR A 1173 25.97 41.52 30.09
N ARG A 1174 25.10 41.34 31.10
CA ARG A 1174 25.40 40.76 32.43
C ARG A 1174 24.40 39.67 32.86
N GLY A 1175 23.73 38.99 31.91
CA GLY A 1175 22.77 37.92 32.20
C GLY A 1175 23.41 36.54 32.36
N ASP A 1176 22.64 35.57 32.86
CA ASP A 1176 23.05 34.15 33.04
C ASP A 1176 23.34 33.39 31.73
N VAL A 1177 23.15 34.05 30.57
CA VAL A 1177 23.36 33.50 29.22
C VAL A 1177 24.33 34.41 28.48
N ARG A 1178 25.46 33.87 28.03
CA ARG A 1178 26.45 34.58 27.21
C ARG A 1178 26.11 34.40 25.74
N VAL A 1179 26.18 35.49 24.97
CA VAL A 1179 25.98 35.52 23.52
C VAL A 1179 27.33 35.75 22.83
N ILE A 1180 27.72 34.85 21.92
CA ILE A 1180 29.00 34.89 21.20
C ILE A 1180 28.75 35.18 19.71
N ASP A 1181 29.61 36.01 19.11
CA ASP A 1181 29.60 36.32 17.67
C ASP A 1181 30.29 35.20 16.87
N LEU A 1182 29.81 34.95 15.65
CA LEU A 1182 30.30 33.89 14.75
C LEU A 1182 31.52 34.29 13.92
N LYS A 1183 32.03 35.52 14.10
CA LYS A 1183 33.15 36.10 13.33
C LYS A 1183 34.51 35.54 13.72
#